data_AF-A0AAV7L444-F1
#
_entry.id   AF-A0AAV7L444-F1
#
_cell.length_a   1.000
_cell.length_b   1.000
_cell.length_c   1.000
_cell.angle_alpha   90.00
_cell.angle_beta   90.00
_cell.angle_gamma   90.00
#
_symmetry.space_group_name_H-M   'P 1'
#
loop_
_entity.id
_entity.type
_entity.pdbx_description
1 polymer ?
#
loop_
_entity_poly.entity_id
_entity_poly.type
_entity_poly.pdbx_seq_one_letter_code
_entity_poly.pdbx_strand_id
1 'polypeptide(L)'
;MALNPSVCAEVQELRAALERGSTPPDEFFCLTLSLLGHEQTEAEFPHLVRSYKWNRPQLHSELQEIYSGYFEKQDYSSSHASDYDQELDLALALSLQEADLHMQSVTNDTAVQVKDDHNILGELSFAAVVRNSVAENKSKSSLTSCDARTLDCKVQARSCSQKVGVTECVQQNKTDDMTAYHGQPEPEDCVLQSYSNAPIFLEDPVTELTNSKITKKVKKRRKRKTCSLLTSPTAMKPVVVWFRRDLRLYDNPALISALELGAPIIPVFLWCFSEENGQNFTLAAGGATRYWLHHALLQLNLSLQERFGSRMVFRSSLSCLQELTSIVEETGADTVIVNAVYEPWLKERDDHIFKTLQKRKVTYKMYHSYCLYEPYSVRSDGVGLRGIGSVTHFMSCCKRSFPMPIGATLEAPTALPIPSSWPDSVNLDQLKLSRLPRRKDGTVVDWAIVIRKTWDFSEDGAYRCLETFLNDGIKSYEKESGRADKPSTSHISPYLHFGQISPRTVLHEAHFTKKSVPKFLRKLAWRDLAYWLLVLFPDMNVEPVRPAYRNQRWSWDSEHLLAWQKGCTGYPLVDSAMRELWLTGWMNNYMRHVVASFLVAYLHIHWVEGYRWFQDTLVDADVAINAMMWQNGGMSGLDHWNFVMHPVDAALTCDPYGTYVRKWCPELNGLPDEYVHQPWKCPPSLLRRAGVNLGQNYPERIITDLEERRDQSLRDVVEVRKKYPEFVDASSGCDMVQVPDQLLAITLGNSDEESDVTRNRKGNFLLPVITRKEFKYKTLDSDSKDNPYNTVLKGYVSRKRDETIAYMNERHFTASTINEGALRHERQQRTSRLMEGLPQPKEPQNKSRRTPRQDPFTVVPPAFFHLAN
;
A
#
# COMPACT_ATOMS: atom_id res chain seq x y z
N MET A 1 -34.91 -18.80 -23.81
CA MET A 1 -34.20 -19.04 -25.10
C MET A 1 -34.41 -20.48 -25.53
N ALA A 2 -34.02 -20.91 -26.73
CA ALA A 2 -33.95 -22.35 -27.02
C ALA A 2 -32.63 -22.89 -26.46
N LEU A 3 -32.70 -23.89 -25.57
CA LEU A 3 -31.52 -24.53 -24.98
C LEU A 3 -30.70 -25.28 -26.04
N ASN A 4 -29.39 -25.38 -25.80
CA ASN A 4 -28.47 -26.16 -26.63
C ASN A 4 -28.87 -27.66 -26.57
N PRO A 5 -29.05 -28.36 -27.71
CA PRO A 5 -29.43 -29.77 -27.73
C PRO A 5 -28.53 -30.71 -26.90
N SER A 6 -27.23 -30.42 -26.75
CA SER A 6 -26.32 -31.22 -25.90
C SER A 6 -26.71 -31.13 -24.42
N VAL A 7 -26.90 -29.89 -23.93
CA VAL A 7 -27.23 -29.61 -22.53
C VAL A 7 -28.61 -30.19 -22.17
N CYS A 8 -29.57 -30.18 -23.10
CA CYS A 8 -30.85 -30.87 -22.93
C CYS A 8 -30.71 -32.40 -22.75
N ALA A 9 -29.72 -33.04 -23.37
CA ALA A 9 -29.47 -34.48 -23.20
C ALA A 9 -28.79 -34.77 -21.86
N GLU A 10 -27.79 -33.98 -21.48
CA GLU A 10 -27.05 -34.11 -20.22
C GLU A 10 -27.97 -33.91 -18.99
N VAL A 11 -28.86 -32.91 -19.03
CA VAL A 11 -29.88 -32.69 -17.98
C VAL A 11 -30.90 -33.84 -17.93
N GLN A 12 -31.24 -34.47 -19.06
CA GLN A 12 -32.09 -35.68 -19.07
C GLN A 12 -31.37 -36.91 -18.48
N GLU A 13 -30.05 -37.04 -18.67
CA GLU A 13 -29.27 -38.13 -18.08
C GLU A 13 -29.10 -37.96 -16.56
N LEU A 14 -28.79 -36.75 -16.08
CA LEU A 14 -28.80 -36.42 -14.64
C LEU A 14 -30.15 -36.73 -14.01
N ARG A 15 -31.25 -36.35 -14.69
CA ARG A 15 -32.61 -36.63 -14.25
C ARG A 15 -32.88 -38.14 -14.15
N ALA A 16 -32.39 -38.93 -15.11
CA ALA A 16 -32.50 -40.39 -15.07
C ALA A 16 -31.63 -41.01 -13.95
N ALA A 17 -30.49 -40.40 -13.60
CA ALA A 17 -29.66 -40.83 -12.47
C ALA A 17 -30.36 -40.57 -11.12
N LEU A 18 -31.00 -39.41 -10.95
CA LEU A 18 -31.86 -39.08 -9.81
C LEU A 18 -33.07 -40.05 -9.72
N GLU A 19 -33.76 -40.34 -10.83
CA GLU A 19 -34.89 -41.27 -10.83
C GLU A 19 -34.49 -42.70 -10.41
N ARG A 20 -33.27 -43.12 -10.74
CA ARG A 20 -32.63 -44.38 -10.30
C ARG A 20 -32.07 -44.34 -8.87
N GLY A 21 -32.01 -43.17 -8.21
CA GLY A 21 -31.37 -43.01 -6.91
C GLY A 21 -29.85 -43.13 -6.92
N SER A 22 -29.22 -42.91 -8.08
CA SER A 22 -27.75 -42.92 -8.25
C SER A 22 -27.09 -41.58 -7.94
N THR A 23 -27.89 -40.52 -7.81
CA THR A 23 -27.48 -39.15 -7.49
C THR A 23 -28.50 -38.60 -6.49
N PRO A 24 -28.08 -38.03 -5.34
CA PRO A 24 -28.98 -37.43 -4.37
C PRO A 24 -29.54 -36.07 -4.85
N PRO A 25 -30.60 -35.53 -4.22
CA PRO A 25 -31.34 -34.36 -4.73
C PRO A 25 -30.53 -33.06 -4.75
N ASP A 26 -29.61 -32.90 -3.80
CA ASP A 26 -28.68 -31.78 -3.65
C ASP A 26 -27.58 -31.82 -4.72
N GLU A 27 -26.94 -32.98 -4.94
CA GLU A 27 -25.97 -33.17 -6.01
C GLU A 27 -26.63 -32.97 -7.39
N PHE A 28 -27.86 -33.46 -7.58
CA PHE A 28 -28.63 -33.22 -8.81
C PHE A 28 -28.90 -31.73 -9.05
N PHE A 29 -29.28 -30.97 -8.01
CA PHE A 29 -29.44 -29.52 -8.13
C PHE A 29 -28.12 -28.82 -8.50
N CYS A 30 -27.03 -29.11 -7.79
CA CYS A 30 -25.72 -28.52 -8.04
C CYS A 30 -25.16 -28.84 -9.43
N LEU A 31 -25.34 -30.08 -9.92
CA LEU A 31 -24.93 -30.46 -11.27
C LEU A 31 -25.80 -29.79 -12.35
N THR A 32 -27.11 -29.66 -12.13
CA THR A 32 -28.00 -28.93 -13.05
C THR A 32 -27.64 -27.44 -13.10
N LEU A 33 -27.38 -26.83 -11.94
CA LEU A 33 -26.91 -25.45 -11.79
C LEU A 33 -25.57 -25.22 -12.52
N SER A 34 -24.65 -26.18 -12.45
CA SER A 34 -23.35 -26.10 -13.14
C SER A 34 -23.45 -26.28 -14.67
N LEU A 35 -24.52 -26.89 -15.19
CA LEU A 35 -24.73 -27.10 -16.64
C LEU A 35 -25.54 -25.99 -17.31
N LEU A 36 -26.58 -25.50 -16.64
CA LEU A 36 -27.45 -24.42 -17.17
C LEU A 36 -26.92 -23.02 -16.81
N GLY A 37 -26.15 -22.89 -15.74
CA GLY A 37 -25.82 -21.60 -15.14
C GLY A 37 -26.99 -21.03 -14.32
N HIS A 38 -26.71 -19.96 -13.56
CA HIS A 38 -27.63 -19.40 -12.57
C HIS A 38 -29.01 -19.02 -13.15
N GLU A 39 -29.07 -18.01 -14.05
CA GLU A 39 -30.32 -17.45 -14.57
C GLU A 39 -31.23 -18.50 -15.25
N GLN A 40 -30.63 -19.48 -15.95
CA GLN A 40 -31.38 -20.52 -16.65
C GLN A 40 -31.85 -21.63 -15.70
N THR A 41 -31.11 -21.88 -14.62
CA THR A 41 -31.56 -22.79 -13.55
C THR A 41 -32.71 -22.18 -12.77
N GLU A 42 -32.66 -20.86 -12.48
CA GLU A 42 -33.76 -20.13 -11.85
C GLU A 42 -35.06 -20.30 -12.63
N ALA A 43 -35.02 -20.08 -13.94
CA ALA A 43 -36.17 -20.18 -14.83
C ALA A 43 -36.65 -21.61 -15.09
N GLU A 44 -35.76 -22.55 -15.44
CA GLU A 44 -36.14 -23.87 -15.98
C GLU A 44 -36.21 -24.98 -14.93
N PHE A 45 -35.51 -24.88 -13.79
CA PHE A 45 -35.51 -25.94 -12.77
C PHE A 45 -36.90 -26.25 -12.20
N PRO A 46 -37.77 -25.26 -11.89
CA PRO A 46 -39.15 -25.54 -11.46
C PRO A 46 -39.96 -26.31 -12.50
N HIS A 47 -39.68 -26.11 -13.78
CA HIS A 47 -40.32 -26.84 -14.88
C HIS A 47 -39.78 -28.27 -15.01
N LEU A 48 -38.46 -28.46 -14.89
CA LEU A 48 -37.80 -29.77 -14.88
C LEU A 48 -38.34 -30.70 -13.78
N VAL A 49 -38.44 -30.21 -12.54
CA VAL A 49 -38.88 -31.03 -11.39
C VAL A 49 -40.41 -31.14 -11.26
N ARG A 50 -41.18 -30.36 -12.02
CA ARG A 50 -42.66 -30.30 -11.96
C ARG A 50 -43.35 -31.66 -12.06
N SER A 51 -42.79 -32.58 -12.85
CA SER A 51 -43.36 -33.94 -13.02
C SER A 51 -43.31 -34.78 -11.75
N TYR A 52 -42.38 -34.50 -10.82
CA TYR A 52 -42.30 -35.25 -9.56
C TYR A 52 -43.43 -34.91 -8.59
N LYS A 53 -44.10 -33.75 -8.75
CA LYS A 53 -45.21 -33.30 -7.89
C LYS A 53 -46.32 -34.34 -7.70
N TRP A 54 -46.58 -35.14 -8.74
CA TRP A 54 -47.59 -36.19 -8.72
C TRP A 54 -47.00 -37.60 -8.55
N ASN A 55 -45.76 -37.82 -9.01
CA ASN A 55 -45.15 -39.16 -9.07
C ASN A 55 -44.27 -39.51 -7.86
N ARG A 56 -43.61 -38.53 -7.24
CA ARG A 56 -42.75 -38.67 -6.05
C ARG A 56 -42.82 -37.37 -5.22
N PRO A 57 -43.91 -37.12 -4.46
CA PRO A 57 -44.16 -35.83 -3.83
C PRO A 57 -43.13 -35.43 -2.76
N GLN A 58 -42.55 -36.39 -2.02
CA GLN A 58 -41.47 -36.12 -1.07
C GLN A 58 -40.22 -35.56 -1.77
N LEU A 59 -39.73 -36.27 -2.79
CA LEU A 59 -38.60 -35.82 -3.63
C LEU A 59 -38.89 -34.47 -4.31
N HIS A 60 -40.13 -34.22 -4.73
CA HIS A 60 -40.51 -32.91 -5.25
C HIS A 60 -40.40 -31.81 -4.19
N SER A 61 -40.88 -32.06 -2.96
CA SER A 61 -40.77 -31.11 -1.83
C SER A 61 -39.31 -30.82 -1.50
N GLU A 62 -38.47 -31.84 -1.43
CA GLU A 62 -37.03 -31.74 -1.15
C GLU A 62 -36.29 -30.94 -2.23
N LEU A 63 -36.56 -31.22 -3.52
CA LEU A 63 -36.01 -30.44 -4.63
C LEU A 63 -36.52 -29.00 -4.68
N GLN A 64 -37.78 -28.75 -4.27
CA GLN A 64 -38.31 -27.40 -4.12
C GLN A 64 -37.68 -26.66 -2.94
N GLU A 65 -37.41 -27.34 -1.82
CA GLU A 65 -36.76 -26.77 -0.63
C GLU A 65 -35.28 -26.45 -0.90
N ILE A 66 -34.58 -27.27 -1.69
CA ILE A 66 -33.22 -26.99 -2.18
C ILE A 66 -33.20 -25.80 -3.16
N TYR A 67 -34.11 -25.78 -4.15
CA TYR A 67 -34.24 -24.68 -5.11
C TYR A 67 -34.56 -23.35 -4.40
N SER A 68 -35.57 -23.35 -3.53
CA SER A 68 -35.96 -22.17 -2.74
C SER A 68 -34.85 -21.78 -1.78
N GLY A 69 -34.24 -22.75 -1.09
CA GLY A 69 -33.09 -22.56 -0.20
C GLY A 69 -31.81 -22.05 -0.88
N TYR A 70 -31.76 -22.03 -2.22
CA TYR A 70 -30.72 -21.39 -3.03
C TYR A 70 -31.17 -20.01 -3.54
N PHE A 71 -32.32 -19.91 -4.23
CA PHE A 71 -32.78 -18.67 -4.87
C PHE A 71 -33.45 -17.69 -3.91
N GLU A 72 -34.28 -18.13 -2.96
CA GLU A 72 -34.88 -17.24 -1.93
C GLU A 72 -33.82 -16.72 -0.94
N LYS A 73 -32.64 -17.38 -0.85
CA LYS A 73 -31.46 -16.83 -0.17
C LYS A 73 -30.70 -15.78 -0.99
N GLN A 74 -30.93 -15.67 -2.30
CA GLN A 74 -30.38 -14.63 -3.16
C GLN A 74 -31.36 -13.49 -3.46
N ASP A 75 -32.67 -13.71 -3.26
CA ASP A 75 -33.68 -12.63 -3.14
C ASP A 75 -33.42 -11.68 -1.94
N TYR A 76 -32.38 -11.94 -1.15
CA TYR A 76 -31.64 -10.95 -0.36
C TYR A 76 -31.01 -9.80 -1.19
N SER A 77 -31.58 -9.44 -2.34
CA SER A 77 -31.40 -8.11 -2.96
C SER A 77 -31.88 -6.96 -2.05
N SER A 78 -32.62 -7.28 -0.97
CA SER A 78 -32.91 -6.40 0.17
C SER A 78 -31.95 -6.53 1.37
N SER A 79 -30.75 -7.09 1.21
CA SER A 79 -29.79 -7.40 2.30
C SER A 79 -29.25 -6.21 3.11
N HIS A 80 -29.54 -4.97 2.71
CA HIS A 80 -29.26 -3.73 3.47
C HIS A 80 -29.91 -3.65 4.87
N ALA A 81 -30.52 -4.74 5.36
CA ALA A 81 -30.96 -4.91 6.75
C ALA A 81 -30.15 -6.00 7.50
N SER A 82 -29.78 -7.12 6.87
CA SER A 82 -29.10 -8.25 7.54
C SER A 82 -27.58 -8.10 7.57
N ASP A 83 -26.98 -7.68 6.44
CA ASP A 83 -25.56 -7.28 6.39
C ASP A 83 -25.38 -6.05 7.30
N TYR A 84 -26.31 -5.10 7.21
CA TYR A 84 -26.32 -3.90 8.04
C TYR A 84 -26.49 -4.20 9.54
N ASP A 85 -27.32 -5.18 9.95
CA ASP A 85 -27.41 -5.59 11.36
C ASP A 85 -26.11 -6.28 11.83
N GLN A 86 -25.37 -6.99 10.97
CA GLN A 86 -24.07 -7.58 11.33
C GLN A 86 -22.91 -6.57 11.32
N GLU A 87 -22.82 -5.69 10.32
CA GLU A 87 -21.94 -4.51 10.31
C GLU A 87 -22.22 -3.62 11.53
N LEU A 88 -23.51 -3.42 11.87
CA LEU A 88 -23.93 -2.68 13.06
C LEU A 88 -23.52 -3.42 14.33
N ASP A 89 -23.82 -4.70 14.52
CA ASP A 89 -23.43 -5.43 15.74
C ASP A 89 -21.90 -5.52 15.91
N LEU A 90 -21.14 -5.56 14.81
CA LEU A 90 -19.67 -5.50 14.84
C LEU A 90 -19.18 -4.08 15.20
N ALA A 91 -19.68 -3.04 14.54
CA ALA A 91 -19.37 -1.65 14.86
C ALA A 91 -19.88 -1.24 16.26
N LEU A 92 -20.95 -1.84 16.77
CA LEU A 92 -21.45 -1.66 18.13
C LEU A 92 -20.51 -2.31 19.15
N ALA A 93 -20.09 -3.55 18.92
CA ALA A 93 -19.13 -4.21 19.79
C ALA A 93 -17.81 -3.43 19.85
N LEU A 94 -17.36 -2.89 18.72
CA LEU A 94 -16.14 -2.10 18.63
C LEU A 94 -16.31 -0.70 19.23
N SER A 95 -17.37 0.06 18.92
CA SER A 95 -17.60 1.38 19.52
C SER A 95 -17.99 1.36 21.01
N LEU A 96 -18.42 0.21 21.55
CA LEU A 96 -18.48 0.01 23.01
C LEU A 96 -17.06 -0.07 23.61
N GLN A 97 -16.15 -0.78 22.94
CA GLN A 97 -14.73 -0.86 23.30
C GLN A 97 -14.05 0.53 23.18
N GLU A 98 -14.38 1.31 22.14
CA GLU A 98 -13.93 2.71 21.97
C GLU A 98 -14.33 3.59 23.15
N ALA A 99 -15.54 3.42 23.70
CA ALA A 99 -16.02 4.22 24.83
C ALA A 99 -15.21 3.97 26.11
N ASP A 100 -14.89 2.71 26.42
CA ASP A 100 -14.04 2.36 27.57
C ASP A 100 -12.60 2.86 27.40
N LEU A 101 -12.03 2.74 26.20
CA LEU A 101 -10.71 3.29 25.87
C LEU A 101 -10.67 4.82 26.06
N HIS A 102 -11.69 5.53 25.57
CA HIS A 102 -11.75 7.00 25.61
C HIS A 102 -12.06 7.55 27.00
N MET A 103 -12.77 6.79 27.85
CA MET A 103 -12.96 7.12 29.28
C MET A 103 -11.65 7.02 30.08
N GLN A 104 -10.79 6.03 29.76
CA GLN A 104 -9.52 5.83 30.45
C GLN A 104 -8.41 6.80 30.00
N SER A 105 -8.46 7.33 28.77
CA SER A 105 -7.49 8.36 28.33
C SER A 105 -7.74 9.71 29.04
N VAL A 106 -9.01 10.12 29.16
CA VAL A 106 -9.42 11.39 29.76
C VAL A 106 -8.98 11.51 31.24
N THR A 107 -8.88 10.41 31.97
CA THR A 107 -8.35 10.40 33.35
C THR A 107 -6.83 10.55 33.46
N ASN A 108 -6.07 10.41 32.36
CA ASN A 108 -4.60 10.50 32.36
C ASN A 108 -4.08 11.82 31.76
N ASP A 109 -4.77 12.40 30.77
CA ASP A 109 -4.33 13.63 30.09
C ASP A 109 -4.45 14.91 30.95
N THR A 110 -5.20 14.88 32.05
CA THR A 110 -5.38 16.03 32.98
C THR A 110 -4.13 16.37 33.82
N ALA A 111 -2.97 15.82 33.50
CA ALA A 111 -1.73 15.93 34.28
C ALA A 111 -0.53 16.56 33.55
N VAL A 112 -0.74 17.23 32.41
CA VAL A 112 0.27 18.07 31.74
C VAL A 112 -0.18 19.52 31.71
N GLN A 113 0.71 20.46 32.04
CA GLN A 113 0.35 21.87 32.21
C GLN A 113 0.02 22.54 30.87
N VAL A 114 -1.23 22.99 30.72
CA VAL A 114 -1.59 24.03 29.75
C VAL A 114 -0.88 25.33 30.16
N LYS A 115 -0.18 25.94 29.20
CA LYS A 115 0.13 27.36 29.21
C LYS A 115 -0.57 27.99 28.02
N ASP A 116 -1.29 29.06 28.27
CA ASP A 116 -1.90 29.87 27.22
C ASP A 116 -0.82 30.63 26.44
N ASP A 117 -0.84 30.50 25.11
CA ASP A 117 -0.25 31.47 24.18
C ASP A 117 -1.20 31.62 22.99
N HIS A 118 -2.18 32.53 23.13
CA HIS A 118 -3.03 32.94 22.02
C HIS A 118 -2.30 33.93 21.09
N ASN A 119 -2.62 33.85 19.79
CA ASN A 119 -2.07 34.63 18.67
C ASN A 119 -0.68 34.20 18.20
N ILE A 120 -0.64 33.48 17.08
CA ILE A 120 -0.33 34.07 15.76
C ILE A 120 -1.10 33.28 14.69
N LEU A 121 -2.04 33.95 14.02
CA LEU A 121 -2.59 33.52 12.74
C LEU A 121 -1.88 34.34 11.66
N GLY A 122 -1.08 33.68 10.82
CA GLY A 122 -0.32 34.31 9.75
C GLY A 122 -0.38 33.46 8.49
N GLU A 123 -1.08 33.95 7.47
CA GLU A 123 -1.26 33.25 6.20
C GLU A 123 0.05 33.19 5.41
N LEU A 124 0.49 31.99 5.04
CA LEU A 124 1.52 31.79 4.03
C LEU A 124 1.10 30.66 3.08
N SER A 125 0.43 31.02 1.99
CA SER A 125 0.13 30.08 0.91
C SER A 125 1.40 29.66 0.16
N PHE A 126 1.41 28.43 -0.37
CA PHE A 126 2.51 27.82 -1.13
C PHE A 126 3.02 28.72 -2.28
N ALA A 127 2.13 29.52 -2.89
CA ALA A 127 2.44 30.47 -3.95
C ALA A 127 3.36 31.64 -3.53
N ALA A 128 3.69 31.81 -2.25
CA ALA A 128 4.67 32.80 -1.78
C ALA A 128 6.12 32.28 -1.88
N VAL A 129 6.37 31.02 -1.51
CA VAL A 129 7.73 30.47 -1.36
C VAL A 129 8.44 30.31 -2.72
N VAL A 130 7.71 29.80 -3.72
CA VAL A 130 8.24 29.54 -5.08
C VAL A 130 8.74 30.81 -5.78
N ARG A 131 8.23 31.99 -5.43
CA ARG A 131 8.66 33.26 -6.05
C ARG A 131 10.02 33.79 -5.57
N ASN A 132 10.49 33.35 -4.41
CA ASN A 132 11.72 33.88 -3.82
C ASN A 132 13.00 33.10 -4.20
N SER A 133 12.89 31.96 -4.88
CA SER A 133 14.05 31.12 -5.26
C SER A 133 14.69 31.48 -6.62
N VAL A 134 14.11 32.42 -7.38
CA VAL A 134 14.51 32.73 -8.77
C VAL A 134 15.19 34.11 -8.92
N ALA A 135 15.24 34.91 -7.83
CA ALA A 135 15.49 36.35 -7.92
C ALA A 135 16.77 36.88 -7.24
N GLU A 136 17.82 36.06 -7.04
CA GLU A 136 19.09 36.58 -6.47
C GLU A 136 20.35 35.94 -7.05
N ASN A 137 20.83 36.45 -8.20
CA ASN A 137 22.17 36.14 -8.71
C ASN A 137 22.71 37.20 -9.70
N LYS A 138 23.17 38.37 -9.21
CA LYS A 138 23.98 39.34 -9.98
C LYS A 138 24.71 40.36 -9.09
N SER A 139 25.81 40.91 -9.64
CA SER A 139 26.64 42.02 -9.13
C SER A 139 27.31 41.88 -7.73
N LYS A 140 28.64 41.76 -7.75
CA LYS A 140 29.53 42.14 -6.62
C LYS A 140 29.88 43.63 -6.71
N SER A 141 29.92 44.36 -5.60
CA SER A 141 30.91 45.46 -5.39
C SER A 141 30.91 46.08 -3.97
N SER A 142 31.93 45.75 -3.18
CA SER A 142 32.79 46.67 -2.39
C SER A 142 32.23 47.72 -1.37
N LEU A 143 32.88 47.70 -0.18
CA LEU A 143 33.38 48.84 0.63
C LEU A 143 32.46 49.62 1.62
N THR A 144 32.68 49.35 2.94
CA THR A 144 33.03 50.29 4.06
C THR A 144 32.18 51.55 4.39
N SER A 145 32.07 52.04 5.65
CA SER A 145 32.43 51.56 7.02
C SER A 145 31.93 52.56 8.11
N CYS A 146 32.38 52.39 9.37
CA CYS A 146 32.29 53.32 10.54
C CYS A 146 30.96 53.35 11.32
N ASP A 147 30.90 53.49 12.66
CA ASP A 147 31.81 53.26 13.83
C ASP A 147 30.86 53.19 15.09
N ALA A 148 31.18 53.01 16.39
CA ALA A 148 32.43 53.05 17.15
C ALA A 148 32.36 52.34 18.53
N ARG A 149 33.33 51.44 18.81
CA ARG A 149 33.86 51.10 20.17
C ARG A 149 32.86 50.37 21.11
N THR A 150 33.20 49.69 22.23
CA THR A 150 34.32 49.62 23.21
C THR A 150 34.41 48.20 23.84
N LEU A 151 35.43 47.70 24.55
CA LEU A 151 36.92 47.82 24.62
C LEU A 151 37.43 46.80 25.69
N ASP A 152 38.71 46.36 25.63
CA ASP A 152 39.50 45.68 26.70
C ASP A 152 39.07 44.29 27.26
N CYS A 153 39.94 43.40 27.81
CA CYS A 153 41.39 43.14 27.57
C CYS A 153 41.90 41.79 28.17
N LYS A 154 43.08 41.33 27.69
CA LYS A 154 44.18 40.55 28.37
C LYS A 154 44.13 39.02 28.68
N VAL A 155 45.15 38.34 28.09
CA VAL A 155 46.17 37.41 28.69
C VAL A 155 45.98 35.85 28.64
N GLN A 156 46.77 35.22 27.74
CA GLN A 156 47.75 34.08 27.83
C GLN A 156 47.56 32.91 28.84
N ALA A 157 48.10 31.69 28.65
CA ALA A 157 49.23 31.20 27.82
C ALA A 157 49.03 29.72 27.33
N ARG A 158 49.57 29.28 26.16
CA ARG A 158 50.84 28.52 25.88
C ARG A 158 50.96 27.13 26.56
N SER A 159 51.58 26.09 25.98
CA SER A 159 52.57 25.95 24.87
C SER A 159 52.09 25.01 23.73
N CYS A 160 52.67 24.91 22.51
CA CYS A 160 53.85 25.48 21.80
C CYS A 160 55.17 24.68 21.75
N SER A 161 55.41 23.97 20.62
CA SER A 161 56.72 23.68 19.98
C SER A 161 56.49 23.16 18.54
N GLN A 162 56.87 23.88 17.46
CA GLN A 162 58.13 23.76 16.67
C GLN A 162 58.27 22.42 15.88
N LYS A 163 58.74 22.31 14.62
CA LYS A 163 59.26 23.15 13.49
C LYS A 163 59.13 22.27 12.20
N VAL A 164 58.90 22.72 10.96
CA VAL A 164 59.66 23.57 9.98
C VAL A 164 61.09 23.07 9.64
N GLY A 165 61.35 22.75 8.36
CA GLY A 165 62.65 22.31 7.79
C GLY A 165 62.53 20.93 7.11
N VAL A 166 62.40 20.75 5.78
CA VAL A 166 63.11 21.24 4.57
C VAL A 166 64.39 20.43 4.24
N THR A 167 64.49 20.07 2.96
CA THR A 167 65.64 19.56 2.17
C THR A 167 66.09 18.09 2.18
N GLU A 168 66.46 17.69 0.95
CA GLU A 168 67.48 16.74 0.50
C GLU A 168 67.21 15.22 0.38
N CYS A 169 67.39 14.77 -0.87
CA CYS A 169 67.53 13.38 -1.28
C CYS A 169 68.90 12.82 -0.84
N VAL A 170 69.00 11.50 -0.74
CA VAL A 170 69.91 10.74 -1.63
C VAL A 170 69.54 9.25 -1.63
N GLN A 171 69.73 8.65 -2.81
CA GLN A 171 69.94 7.25 -3.18
C GLN A 171 70.19 6.23 -2.02
N GLN A 172 69.90 4.92 -2.15
CA GLN A 172 70.36 4.11 -3.28
C GLN A 172 69.73 2.70 -3.38
N ASN A 173 69.37 2.30 -4.61
CA ASN A 173 69.45 0.95 -5.21
C ASN A 173 68.60 -0.27 -4.76
N LYS A 174 67.94 -0.84 -5.80
CA LYS A 174 67.89 -2.27 -6.21
C LYS A 174 66.75 -3.17 -5.66
N THR A 175 65.72 -3.53 -6.47
CA THR A 175 65.64 -4.47 -7.66
C THR A 175 65.49 -5.94 -7.21
N ASP A 176 64.54 -6.78 -7.66
CA ASP A 176 63.51 -6.73 -8.73
C ASP A 176 62.17 -7.35 -8.19
N ASP A 177 61.02 -7.48 -8.88
CA ASP A 177 60.73 -7.46 -10.33
C ASP A 177 59.28 -6.99 -10.68
N MET A 178 59.04 -6.81 -11.98
CA MET A 178 57.92 -6.28 -12.77
C MET A 178 56.69 -7.25 -12.85
N THR A 179 55.47 -6.98 -13.36
CA THR A 179 54.69 -5.86 -13.99
C THR A 179 53.20 -6.30 -14.05
N ALA A 180 52.13 -5.54 -14.38
CA ALA A 180 51.77 -4.11 -14.57
C ALA A 180 50.23 -4.00 -14.27
N TYR A 181 49.55 -2.89 -13.91
CA TYR A 181 49.53 -1.49 -14.41
C TYR A 181 49.09 -1.36 -15.89
N HIS A 182 48.27 -0.41 -16.33
CA HIS A 182 47.24 0.51 -15.75
C HIS A 182 46.37 0.97 -16.98
N GLY A 183 45.20 1.60 -16.92
CA GLY A 183 44.73 2.77 -16.16
C GLY A 183 44.19 3.82 -17.18
N GLN A 184 43.12 4.57 -16.86
CA GLN A 184 42.61 5.66 -17.74
C GLN A 184 43.48 6.92 -17.64
N PRO A 185 43.34 7.87 -18.59
CA PRO A 185 42.71 9.15 -18.19
C PRO A 185 41.84 9.84 -19.28
N GLU A 186 41.16 10.91 -18.88
CA GLU A 186 40.58 12.00 -19.71
C GLU A 186 41.26 13.35 -19.32
N PRO A 187 40.84 14.52 -19.84
CA PRO A 187 40.76 14.95 -21.25
C PRO A 187 41.48 16.32 -21.47
N GLU A 188 41.66 16.78 -22.73
CA GLU A 188 41.61 18.23 -23.08
C GLU A 188 41.58 18.53 -24.60
N ASP A 189 41.05 19.73 -24.90
CA ASP A 189 40.68 20.44 -26.14
C ASP A 189 41.45 20.34 -27.50
N CYS A 190 40.74 20.87 -28.52
CA CYS A 190 41.20 21.68 -29.68
C CYS A 190 41.44 21.08 -31.10
N VAL A 191 40.56 21.54 -32.02
CA VAL A 191 40.84 22.08 -33.39
C VAL A 191 40.99 21.13 -34.61
N LEU A 192 39.98 21.24 -35.50
CA LEU A 192 39.99 21.15 -36.98
C LEU A 192 40.88 20.14 -37.72
N GLN A 193 40.25 19.27 -38.52
CA GLN A 193 40.24 19.44 -39.98
C GLN A 193 39.10 18.68 -40.68
N SER A 194 38.81 19.06 -41.93
CA SER A 194 37.65 18.63 -42.72
C SER A 194 38.04 17.71 -43.87
N TYR A 195 37.12 16.81 -44.27
CA TYR A 195 36.94 16.44 -45.69
C TYR A 195 35.45 16.21 -46.01
N SER A 196 35.10 16.34 -47.29
CA SER A 196 33.72 16.50 -47.77
C SER A 196 33.11 15.22 -48.36
N ASN A 197 31.78 15.13 -48.37
CA ASN A 197 30.98 15.21 -49.62
C ASN A 197 29.47 15.23 -49.33
N ALA A 198 28.72 15.97 -50.16
CA ALA A 198 27.24 16.05 -50.18
C ALA A 198 26.73 15.69 -51.61
N PRO A 199 25.41 15.62 -51.93
CA PRO A 199 24.48 16.77 -51.90
C PRO A 199 23.18 16.53 -51.06
N ILE A 200 22.50 17.53 -50.45
CA ILE A 200 21.59 18.61 -50.98
C ILE A 200 20.39 18.00 -51.78
N PHE A 201 19.09 18.30 -51.56
CA PHE A 201 18.40 19.59 -51.39
C PHE A 201 17.16 19.62 -50.46
N LEU A 202 16.90 20.82 -49.92
CA LEU A 202 15.63 21.40 -49.48
C LEU A 202 15.62 22.87 -49.95
N GLU A 203 14.47 23.45 -50.30
CA GLU A 203 14.35 24.89 -50.59
C GLU A 203 13.07 25.50 -50.01
N ASP A 204 13.25 26.67 -49.40
CA ASP A 204 12.26 27.68 -49.01
C ASP A 204 12.92 29.05 -49.26
N PRO A 205 12.21 30.07 -49.78
CA PRO A 205 12.73 31.44 -49.73
C PRO A 205 11.73 32.45 -49.12
N VAL A 206 12.18 33.15 -48.09
CA VAL A 206 11.63 34.43 -47.62
C VAL A 206 12.62 35.55 -47.95
N THR A 207 12.15 36.73 -48.34
CA THR A 207 12.97 37.94 -48.48
C THR A 207 12.24 39.17 -47.94
N GLU A 208 13.01 40.16 -47.48
CA GLU A 208 12.53 41.33 -46.71
C GLU A 208 13.13 42.65 -47.27
N LEU A 209 12.99 43.77 -46.53
CA LEU A 209 13.45 45.15 -46.83
C LEU A 209 12.53 45.93 -47.82
N THR A 210 12.26 47.25 -47.69
CA THR A 210 12.77 48.28 -46.74
C THR A 210 11.74 49.40 -46.47
N ASN A 211 11.99 50.25 -45.46
CA ASN A 211 11.14 51.38 -45.02
C ASN A 211 11.28 52.68 -45.85
N SER A 212 10.20 53.46 -45.98
CA SER A 212 10.21 54.94 -45.77
C SER A 212 8.78 55.53 -45.73
N LYS A 213 8.64 56.80 -45.29
CA LYS A 213 7.37 57.48 -44.93
C LYS A 213 7.04 58.63 -45.89
N ILE A 214 5.74 58.95 -46.09
CA ILE A 214 5.20 60.32 -46.19
C ILE A 214 3.65 60.31 -46.08
N THR A 215 3.01 61.48 -45.90
CA THR A 215 1.68 61.63 -45.26
C THR A 215 0.58 62.25 -46.13
N LYS A 216 -0.69 62.14 -45.65
CA LYS A 216 -1.92 62.89 -46.04
C LYS A 216 -2.60 62.47 -47.36
N LYS A 217 -3.93 62.62 -47.56
CA LYS A 217 -5.15 62.54 -46.70
C LYS A 217 -6.40 62.67 -47.60
N VAL A 218 -7.56 62.11 -47.17
CA VAL A 218 -8.95 62.55 -47.51
C VAL A 218 -9.63 62.09 -48.84
N LYS A 219 -10.96 61.82 -48.72
CA LYS A 219 -12.03 61.66 -49.75
C LYS A 219 -12.05 60.43 -50.68
N LYS A 220 -12.71 59.34 -50.22
CA LYS A 220 -13.62 58.54 -51.06
C LYS A 220 -15.00 58.36 -50.39
N ARG A 221 -16.03 58.24 -51.23
CA ARG A 221 -17.48 58.32 -50.92
C ARG A 221 -17.96 57.38 -49.79
N ARG A 222 -18.85 57.87 -48.92
CA ARG A 222 -19.76 57.02 -48.13
C ARG A 222 -20.66 56.20 -49.08
N LYS A 223 -20.47 54.88 -49.15
CA LYS A 223 -21.57 53.94 -49.42
C LYS A 223 -22.07 53.42 -48.07
N ARG A 224 -23.39 53.43 -47.84
CA ARG A 224 -24.00 52.66 -46.74
C ARG A 224 -23.76 51.17 -47.05
N LYS A 225 -22.79 50.54 -46.39
CA LYS A 225 -22.91 49.10 -46.09
C LYS A 225 -23.88 48.99 -44.92
N THR A 226 -24.90 48.14 -45.06
CA THR A 226 -25.62 47.60 -43.90
C THR A 226 -24.60 46.92 -43.01
N CYS A 227 -24.64 47.22 -41.71
CA CYS A 227 -23.84 46.48 -40.75
C CYS A 227 -24.52 45.13 -40.54
N SER A 228 -24.08 44.12 -41.28
CA SER A 228 -24.25 42.73 -40.84
C SER A 228 -23.69 42.65 -39.43
N LEU A 229 -24.52 42.28 -38.46
CA LEU A 229 -24.07 41.98 -37.09
C LEU A 229 -22.83 41.10 -37.20
N LEU A 230 -21.72 41.51 -36.56
CA LEU A 230 -20.60 40.59 -36.44
C LEU A 230 -21.12 39.37 -35.68
N THR A 231 -21.02 38.21 -36.31
CA THR A 231 -21.24 36.94 -35.62
C THR A 231 -20.40 36.94 -34.37
N SER A 232 -21.04 36.77 -33.21
CA SER A 232 -20.35 36.55 -31.94
C SER A 232 -19.25 35.51 -32.15
N PRO A 233 -18.07 35.65 -31.50
CA PRO A 233 -17.10 34.57 -31.51
C PRO A 233 -17.83 33.30 -31.04
N THR A 234 -17.81 32.25 -31.86
CA THR A 234 -18.50 31.00 -31.56
C THR A 234 -17.97 30.48 -30.24
N ALA A 235 -18.81 30.48 -29.21
CA ALA A 235 -18.41 30.07 -27.87
C ALA A 235 -17.76 28.69 -27.94
N MET A 236 -16.53 28.57 -27.41
CA MET A 236 -15.84 27.29 -27.37
C MET A 236 -16.66 26.32 -26.53
N LYS A 237 -16.95 25.14 -27.09
CA LYS A 237 -17.72 24.11 -26.40
C LYS A 237 -17.01 23.72 -25.11
N PRO A 238 -17.73 23.35 -24.03
CA PRO A 238 -17.08 22.87 -22.83
C PRO A 238 -16.29 21.57 -23.04
N VAL A 239 -15.33 21.33 -22.15
CA VAL A 239 -14.56 20.09 -22.02
C VAL A 239 -14.92 19.46 -20.69
N VAL A 240 -15.38 18.21 -20.72
CA VAL A 240 -15.65 17.43 -19.50
C VAL A 240 -14.35 16.81 -19.00
N VAL A 241 -14.00 17.04 -17.72
CA VAL A 241 -12.87 16.38 -17.06
C VAL A 241 -13.42 15.46 -15.98
N TRP A 242 -13.28 14.14 -16.18
CA TRP A 242 -13.88 13.13 -15.31
C TRP A 242 -12.86 12.61 -14.28
N PHE A 243 -13.02 13.08 -13.05
CA PHE A 243 -12.25 12.70 -11.88
C PHE A 243 -12.75 11.36 -11.30
N ARG A 244 -11.83 10.51 -10.85
CA ARG A 244 -12.05 9.21 -10.19
C ARG A 244 -11.06 9.00 -9.03
N ARG A 245 -9.82 8.59 -9.33
CA ARG A 245 -8.72 8.35 -8.35
C ARG A 245 -7.51 9.23 -8.64
N ASP A 246 -7.80 10.50 -8.89
CA ASP A 246 -6.91 11.56 -9.34
C ASP A 246 -7.39 12.89 -8.74
N LEU A 247 -7.80 12.86 -7.46
CA LEU A 247 -8.50 13.94 -6.76
C LEU A 247 -7.55 15.08 -6.34
N ARG A 248 -6.90 15.71 -7.33
CA ARG A 248 -5.86 16.72 -7.16
C ARG A 248 -5.80 17.72 -8.32
N LEU A 249 -5.24 18.89 -8.05
CA LEU A 249 -4.97 19.98 -8.98
C LEU A 249 -3.50 20.00 -9.45
N TYR A 250 -2.54 19.61 -8.60
CA TYR A 250 -1.11 19.51 -8.94
C TYR A 250 -0.80 18.23 -9.74
N ASP A 251 0.13 18.30 -10.71
CA ASP A 251 0.55 17.17 -11.57
C ASP A 251 -0.61 16.31 -12.13
N ASN A 252 -1.68 16.93 -12.63
CA ASN A 252 -2.86 16.25 -13.17
C ASN A 252 -2.94 16.37 -14.72
N PRO A 253 -2.49 15.36 -15.50
CA PRO A 253 -2.41 15.47 -16.96
C PRO A 253 -3.75 15.70 -17.66
N ALA A 254 -4.84 15.08 -17.18
CA ALA A 254 -6.18 15.30 -17.72
C ALA A 254 -6.64 16.75 -17.57
N LEU A 255 -6.42 17.34 -16.39
CA LEU A 255 -6.79 18.74 -16.11
C LEU A 255 -5.90 19.72 -16.91
N ILE A 256 -4.59 19.48 -16.99
CA ILE A 256 -3.67 20.32 -17.76
C ILE A 256 -3.99 20.26 -19.26
N SER A 257 -4.26 19.09 -19.85
CA SER A 257 -4.60 19.02 -21.28
C SER A 257 -6.03 19.50 -21.60
N ALA A 258 -6.91 19.65 -20.61
CA ALA A 258 -8.15 20.42 -20.77
C ALA A 258 -7.87 21.93 -20.85
N LEU A 259 -6.89 22.44 -20.10
CA LEU A 259 -6.47 23.85 -20.12
C LEU A 259 -5.73 24.23 -21.41
N GLU A 260 -4.94 23.31 -21.98
CA GLU A 260 -4.30 23.47 -23.31
C GLU A 260 -5.31 23.74 -24.44
N LEU A 261 -6.56 23.30 -24.30
CA LEU A 261 -7.63 23.56 -25.26
C LEU A 261 -8.25 24.97 -25.12
N GLY A 262 -7.97 25.69 -24.03
CA GLY A 262 -8.51 27.03 -23.73
C GLY A 262 -10.03 27.11 -23.50
N ALA A 263 -10.73 25.98 -23.59
CA ALA A 263 -12.18 25.87 -23.53
C ALA A 263 -12.72 25.82 -22.08
N PRO A 264 -14.01 26.13 -21.85
CA PRO A 264 -14.64 26.02 -20.54
C PRO A 264 -14.55 24.60 -19.97
N ILE A 265 -14.08 24.44 -18.73
CA ILE A 265 -13.86 23.13 -18.10
C ILE A 265 -15.03 22.80 -17.18
N ILE A 266 -15.54 21.57 -17.30
CA ILE A 266 -16.56 21.00 -16.41
C ILE A 266 -15.94 19.83 -15.64
N PRO A 267 -15.49 20.04 -14.38
CA PRO A 267 -15.09 18.96 -13.49
C PRO A 267 -16.30 18.09 -13.15
N VAL A 268 -16.20 16.78 -13.39
CA VAL A 268 -17.27 15.80 -13.12
C VAL A 268 -16.72 14.67 -12.24
N PHE A 269 -17.50 14.27 -11.24
CA PHE A 269 -17.36 13.00 -10.52
C PHE A 269 -18.65 12.18 -10.64
N LEU A 270 -18.51 10.89 -10.97
CA LEU A 270 -19.62 9.96 -11.18
C LEU A 270 -19.53 8.82 -10.17
N TRP A 271 -20.61 8.57 -9.41
CA TRP A 271 -20.68 7.48 -8.46
C TRP A 271 -21.66 6.39 -8.92
N CYS A 272 -21.12 5.31 -9.51
CA CYS A 272 -21.88 4.14 -9.93
C CYS A 272 -21.40 2.89 -9.16
N PHE A 273 -22.04 2.63 -8.01
CA PHE A 273 -21.65 1.55 -7.08
C PHE A 273 -21.58 0.16 -7.76
N SER A 274 -22.46 -0.09 -8.73
CA SER A 274 -22.48 -1.30 -9.56
C SER A 274 -21.25 -1.48 -10.46
N GLU A 275 -20.59 -0.39 -10.87
CA GLU A 275 -19.40 -0.43 -11.73
C GLU A 275 -18.08 -0.39 -10.92
N GLU A 276 -18.11 0.12 -9.69
CA GLU A 276 -16.95 0.12 -8.79
C GLU A 276 -16.76 -1.23 -8.06
N ASN A 277 -17.81 -2.03 -7.92
CA ASN A 277 -17.68 -3.42 -7.46
C ASN A 277 -17.05 -4.29 -8.57
N GLY A 278 -15.95 -4.96 -8.23
CA GLY A 278 -15.32 -5.96 -9.08
C GLY A 278 -16.00 -7.33 -8.99
N GLN A 279 -15.36 -8.35 -9.57
CA GLN A 279 -15.90 -9.71 -9.57
C GLN A 279 -16.16 -10.26 -8.14
N ASN A 280 -17.20 -11.08 -8.02
CA ASN A 280 -17.63 -11.82 -6.83
C ASN A 280 -17.88 -10.95 -5.58
N PHE A 281 -16.83 -10.65 -4.81
CA PHE A 281 -16.90 -9.98 -3.50
C PHE A 281 -15.90 -8.82 -3.37
N THR A 282 -15.21 -8.44 -4.44
CA THR A 282 -14.24 -7.32 -4.39
C THR A 282 -14.95 -5.98 -4.48
N LEU A 283 -15.33 -5.41 -3.34
CA LEU A 283 -15.64 -3.98 -3.26
C LEU A 283 -14.36 -3.18 -3.50
N ALA A 284 -14.29 -2.36 -4.56
CA ALA A 284 -13.18 -1.41 -4.68
C ALA A 284 -13.22 -0.31 -3.60
N ALA A 285 -14.39 -0.09 -3.00
CA ALA A 285 -14.64 0.96 -2.01
C ALA A 285 -15.43 0.40 -0.81
N GLY A 286 -14.69 -0.01 0.22
CA GLY A 286 -15.19 -0.42 1.53
C GLY A 286 -15.69 0.75 2.39
N GLY A 287 -16.06 0.51 3.64
CA GLY A 287 -16.53 1.53 4.59
C GLY A 287 -15.54 2.68 4.76
N ALA A 288 -14.29 2.38 5.13
CA ALA A 288 -13.26 3.37 5.37
C ALA A 288 -12.85 4.15 4.11
N THR A 289 -12.74 3.48 2.96
CA THR A 289 -12.43 4.12 1.67
C THR A 289 -13.59 4.98 1.16
N ARG A 290 -14.86 4.54 1.25
CA ARG A 290 -16.03 5.39 0.91
C ARG A 290 -16.09 6.63 1.80
N TYR A 291 -15.82 6.49 3.10
CA TYR A 291 -15.77 7.60 4.03
C TYR A 291 -14.65 8.60 3.68
N TRP A 292 -13.44 8.13 3.37
CA TRP A 292 -12.35 8.99 2.89
C TRP A 292 -12.72 9.69 1.58
N LEU A 293 -13.24 8.96 0.59
CA LEU A 293 -13.62 9.47 -0.72
C LEU A 293 -14.60 10.64 -0.62
N HIS A 294 -15.60 10.57 0.26
CA HIS A 294 -16.51 11.68 0.52
C HIS A 294 -15.77 12.96 0.95
N HIS A 295 -14.87 12.87 1.94
CA HIS A 295 -14.15 14.04 2.43
C HIS A 295 -13.10 14.55 1.43
N ALA A 296 -12.44 13.67 0.68
CA ALA A 296 -11.54 14.06 -0.40
C ALA A 296 -12.27 14.82 -1.54
N LEU A 297 -13.46 14.36 -1.92
CA LEU A 297 -14.32 15.06 -2.90
C LEU A 297 -14.82 16.41 -2.37
N LEU A 298 -15.13 16.50 -1.08
CA LEU A 298 -15.49 17.76 -0.42
C LEU A 298 -14.33 18.76 -0.48
N GLN A 299 -13.11 18.35 -0.09
CA GLN A 299 -11.92 19.20 -0.07
C GLN A 299 -11.49 19.63 -1.48
N LEU A 300 -11.57 18.75 -2.49
CA LEU A 300 -11.31 19.10 -3.89
C LEU A 300 -12.36 20.09 -4.42
N ASN A 301 -13.65 19.89 -4.11
CA ASN A 301 -14.70 20.82 -4.55
C ASN A 301 -14.57 22.20 -3.86
N LEU A 302 -14.22 22.25 -2.57
CA LEU A 302 -13.89 23.52 -1.90
C LEU A 302 -12.69 24.20 -2.56
N SER A 303 -11.62 23.45 -2.84
CA SER A 303 -10.43 23.97 -3.54
C SER A 303 -10.76 24.53 -4.94
N LEU A 304 -11.67 23.90 -5.68
CA LEU A 304 -12.16 24.41 -6.98
C LEU A 304 -12.97 25.72 -6.84
N GLN A 305 -13.78 25.82 -5.78
CA GLN A 305 -14.60 27.00 -5.49
C GLN A 305 -13.76 28.19 -5.03
N GLU A 306 -12.87 27.97 -4.05
CA GLU A 306 -12.06 29.02 -3.43
C GLU A 306 -10.93 29.52 -4.35
N ARG A 307 -10.22 28.61 -5.04
CA ARG A 307 -9.08 29.00 -5.88
C ARG A 307 -9.51 29.52 -7.26
N PHE A 308 -10.67 29.11 -7.79
CA PHE A 308 -11.06 29.40 -9.19
C PHE A 308 -12.52 29.83 -9.41
N GLY A 309 -13.41 29.80 -8.42
CA GLY A 309 -14.85 29.99 -8.63
C GLY A 309 -15.52 28.87 -9.44
N SER A 310 -14.84 27.72 -9.59
CA SER A 310 -15.34 26.52 -10.27
C SER A 310 -16.06 25.58 -9.28
N ARG A 311 -16.68 24.51 -9.75
CA ARG A 311 -17.30 23.49 -8.88
C ARG A 311 -17.19 22.09 -9.49
N MET A 312 -17.24 21.07 -8.63
CA MET A 312 -17.42 19.69 -9.08
C MET A 312 -18.91 19.45 -9.40
N VAL A 313 -19.17 18.78 -10.52
CA VAL A 313 -20.48 18.24 -10.87
C VAL A 313 -20.55 16.80 -10.37
N PHE A 314 -21.50 16.51 -9.49
CA PHE A 314 -21.73 15.18 -8.96
C PHE A 314 -22.94 14.53 -9.65
N ARG A 315 -22.79 13.26 -10.06
CA ARG A 315 -23.91 12.37 -10.41
C ARG A 315 -23.79 11.06 -9.65
N SER A 316 -24.91 10.36 -9.46
CA SER A 316 -24.92 8.95 -9.06
C SER A 316 -25.97 8.19 -9.86
N SER A 317 -25.62 7.00 -10.32
CA SER A 317 -26.38 6.24 -11.32
C SER A 317 -26.00 4.76 -11.27
N LEU A 318 -26.53 3.96 -12.19
CA LEU A 318 -26.13 2.57 -12.38
C LEU A 318 -25.08 2.38 -13.48
N SER A 319 -24.82 3.38 -14.33
CA SER A 319 -23.73 3.32 -15.30
C SER A 319 -23.13 4.68 -15.66
N CYS A 320 -21.79 4.79 -15.61
CA CYS A 320 -21.06 6.00 -15.99
C CYS A 320 -21.21 6.32 -17.48
N LEU A 321 -21.45 5.34 -18.36
CA LEU A 321 -21.68 5.59 -19.78
C LEU A 321 -22.94 6.45 -20.01
N GLN A 322 -24.02 6.18 -19.27
CA GLN A 322 -25.27 6.90 -19.40
C GLN A 322 -25.12 8.34 -18.90
N GLU A 323 -24.49 8.53 -17.74
CA GLU A 323 -24.21 9.85 -17.18
C GLU A 323 -23.28 10.70 -18.04
N LEU A 324 -22.14 10.14 -18.52
CA LEU A 324 -21.24 10.85 -19.43
C LEU A 324 -21.94 11.26 -20.73
N THR A 325 -22.79 10.37 -21.27
CA THR A 325 -23.60 10.66 -22.46
C THR A 325 -24.58 11.80 -22.19
N SER A 326 -25.29 11.76 -21.05
CA SER A 326 -26.25 12.80 -20.68
C SER A 326 -25.58 14.16 -20.47
N ILE A 327 -24.44 14.21 -19.75
CA ILE A 327 -23.68 15.45 -19.55
C ILE A 327 -23.16 16.01 -20.87
N VAL A 328 -22.70 15.16 -21.80
CA VAL A 328 -22.30 15.58 -23.15
C VAL A 328 -23.46 16.19 -23.94
N GLU A 329 -24.64 15.57 -23.90
CA GLU A 329 -25.85 16.06 -24.58
C GLU A 329 -26.39 17.35 -23.94
N GLU A 330 -26.34 17.47 -22.61
CA GLU A 330 -26.76 18.61 -21.80
C GLU A 330 -25.86 19.85 -21.99
N THR A 331 -24.54 19.65 -22.04
CA THR A 331 -23.54 20.73 -22.08
C THR A 331 -23.08 21.11 -23.48
N GLY A 332 -23.36 20.27 -24.48
CA GLY A 332 -22.86 20.41 -25.85
C GLY A 332 -21.35 20.19 -25.99
N ALA A 333 -20.70 19.63 -24.97
CA ALA A 333 -19.29 19.26 -24.99
C ALA A 333 -19.01 18.20 -26.07
N ASP A 334 -17.93 18.37 -26.84
CA ASP A 334 -17.46 17.35 -27.79
C ASP A 334 -16.14 16.69 -27.38
N THR A 335 -15.63 17.01 -26.19
CA THR A 335 -14.39 16.44 -25.65
C THR A 335 -14.58 16.03 -24.18
N VAL A 336 -14.22 14.78 -23.87
CA VAL A 336 -14.12 14.20 -22.52
C VAL A 336 -12.66 13.82 -22.27
N ILE A 337 -12.09 14.24 -21.14
CA ILE A 337 -10.69 13.97 -20.77
C ILE A 337 -10.64 13.29 -19.40
N VAL A 338 -9.82 12.24 -19.32
CA VAL A 338 -9.74 11.36 -18.15
C VAL A 338 -8.28 10.96 -17.86
N ASN A 339 -7.93 10.71 -16.59
CA ASN A 339 -6.72 9.92 -16.28
C ASN A 339 -7.05 8.41 -16.27
N ALA A 340 -6.08 7.54 -16.53
CA ALA A 340 -6.29 6.10 -16.60
C ALA A 340 -6.44 5.45 -15.22
N VAL A 341 -7.34 4.45 -15.13
CA VAL A 341 -7.44 3.47 -14.04
C VAL A 341 -7.06 2.07 -14.57
N TYR A 342 -6.73 1.13 -13.68
CA TYR A 342 -6.00 -0.10 -14.07
C TYR A 342 -6.60 -1.40 -13.53
N GLU A 343 -7.68 -1.34 -12.75
CA GLU A 343 -8.53 -2.48 -12.42
C GLU A 343 -9.18 -3.05 -13.71
N PRO A 344 -9.17 -4.38 -13.94
CA PRO A 344 -9.62 -4.97 -15.21
C PRO A 344 -11.04 -4.56 -15.62
N TRP A 345 -12.02 -4.61 -14.72
CA TRP A 345 -13.41 -4.27 -15.02
C TRP A 345 -13.61 -2.75 -15.26
N LEU A 346 -12.85 -1.90 -14.57
CA LEU A 346 -12.85 -0.45 -14.83
C LEU A 346 -12.20 -0.11 -16.17
N LYS A 347 -11.18 -0.87 -16.59
CA LYS A 347 -10.56 -0.75 -17.92
C LYS A 347 -11.51 -1.20 -19.02
N GLU A 348 -12.26 -2.28 -18.82
CA GLU A 348 -13.30 -2.74 -19.75
C GLU A 348 -14.44 -1.72 -19.88
N ARG A 349 -14.89 -1.14 -18.77
CA ARG A 349 -15.84 -0.02 -18.73
C ARG A 349 -15.33 1.17 -19.55
N ASP A 350 -14.12 1.65 -19.27
CA ASP A 350 -13.55 2.82 -19.94
C ASP A 350 -13.30 2.55 -21.45
N ASP A 351 -12.98 1.31 -21.85
CA ASP A 351 -12.91 0.89 -23.26
C ASP A 351 -14.29 0.86 -23.94
N HIS A 352 -15.34 0.45 -23.23
CA HIS A 352 -16.72 0.46 -23.73
C HIS A 352 -17.25 1.90 -23.87
N ILE A 353 -16.90 2.78 -22.92
CA ILE A 353 -17.15 4.22 -22.97
C ILE A 353 -16.46 4.85 -24.19
N PHE A 354 -15.16 4.61 -24.38
CA PHE A 354 -14.39 5.09 -25.53
C PHE A 354 -15.06 4.69 -26.86
N LYS A 355 -15.36 3.40 -27.04
CA LYS A 355 -15.99 2.86 -28.26
C LYS A 355 -17.38 3.45 -28.53
N THR A 356 -18.09 3.95 -27.51
CA THR A 356 -19.44 4.50 -27.64
C THR A 356 -19.41 6.02 -27.87
N LEU A 357 -18.56 6.75 -27.16
CA LEU A 357 -18.36 8.19 -27.36
C LEU A 357 -17.74 8.48 -28.74
N GLN A 358 -16.80 7.65 -29.22
CA GLN A 358 -16.24 7.77 -30.57
C GLN A 358 -17.31 7.64 -31.67
N LYS A 359 -18.27 6.71 -31.54
CA LYS A 359 -19.42 6.58 -32.46
C LYS A 359 -20.33 7.81 -32.46
N ARG A 360 -20.45 8.48 -31.30
CA ARG A 360 -21.17 9.74 -31.11
C ARG A 360 -20.37 10.98 -31.57
N LYS A 361 -19.16 10.80 -32.13
CA LYS A 361 -18.21 11.86 -32.56
C LYS A 361 -17.71 12.74 -31.41
N VAL A 362 -17.70 12.21 -30.20
CA VAL A 362 -17.10 12.84 -29.01
C VAL A 362 -15.65 12.38 -28.92
N THR A 363 -14.73 13.33 -28.78
CA THR A 363 -13.31 13.03 -28.53
C THR A 363 -13.13 12.58 -27.09
N TYR A 364 -12.62 11.38 -26.89
CA TYR A 364 -12.25 10.86 -25.57
C TYR A 364 -10.73 10.75 -25.49
N LYS A 365 -10.11 11.46 -24.54
CA LYS A 365 -8.67 11.40 -24.28
C LYS A 365 -8.41 10.76 -22.90
N MET A 366 -7.47 9.83 -22.84
CA MET A 366 -7.05 9.17 -21.61
C MET A 366 -5.54 9.35 -21.38
N TYR A 367 -5.14 9.68 -20.16
CA TYR A 367 -3.75 9.96 -19.79
C TYR A 367 -3.26 9.05 -18.65
N HIS A 368 -2.05 8.49 -18.80
CA HIS A 368 -1.38 7.78 -17.71
C HIS A 368 -1.01 8.76 -16.57
N SER A 369 -1.42 8.42 -15.33
CA SER A 369 -1.19 9.29 -14.17
C SER A 369 -1.17 8.57 -12.80
N TYR A 370 -1.88 7.43 -12.66
CA TYR A 370 -2.01 6.77 -11.36
C TYR A 370 -0.71 6.08 -10.90
N CYS A 371 0.08 5.51 -11.80
CA CYS A 371 1.37 4.84 -11.51
C CYS A 371 2.55 5.70 -12.01
N LEU A 372 3.79 5.31 -11.70
CA LEU A 372 5.01 5.87 -12.34
C LEU A 372 5.26 5.26 -13.72
N TYR A 373 4.93 3.97 -13.87
CA TYR A 373 4.99 3.22 -15.12
C TYR A 373 3.60 2.72 -15.48
N GLU A 374 3.22 2.80 -16.76
CA GLU A 374 1.92 2.30 -17.22
C GLU A 374 1.91 0.77 -17.26
N PRO A 375 1.05 0.08 -16.47
CA PRO A 375 1.09 -1.38 -16.33
C PRO A 375 0.97 -2.15 -17.64
N TYR A 376 0.06 -1.73 -18.54
CA TYR A 376 -0.13 -2.36 -19.86
C TYR A 376 1.06 -2.20 -20.82
N SER A 377 1.97 -1.26 -20.54
CA SER A 377 3.12 -0.91 -21.38
C SER A 377 4.44 -1.48 -20.86
N VAL A 378 4.45 -2.17 -19.70
CA VAL A 378 5.62 -2.88 -19.16
C VAL A 378 5.77 -4.27 -19.81
N ARG A 379 6.90 -4.49 -20.51
CA ARG A 379 7.20 -5.72 -21.27
C ARG A 379 8.35 -6.52 -20.65
N SER A 380 8.30 -7.84 -20.79
CA SER A 380 9.33 -8.80 -20.36
C SER A 380 10.31 -9.21 -21.46
N ASP A 381 10.08 -8.79 -22.72
CA ASP A 381 10.94 -9.10 -23.88
C ASP A 381 12.41 -8.81 -23.62
N GLY A 382 13.29 -9.81 -23.73
CA GLY A 382 14.73 -9.66 -23.49
C GLY A 382 15.12 -9.40 -22.02
N VAL A 383 14.20 -9.62 -21.07
CA VAL A 383 14.48 -9.81 -19.63
C VAL A 383 14.19 -11.26 -19.21
N GLY A 384 13.33 -11.96 -19.94
CA GLY A 384 12.85 -13.32 -19.62
C GLY A 384 11.61 -13.29 -18.71
N LEU A 385 11.20 -14.46 -18.20
CA LEU A 385 10.11 -14.58 -17.22
C LEU A 385 10.60 -15.00 -15.83
N ARG A 386 11.86 -15.48 -15.71
CA ARG A 386 12.48 -15.79 -14.40
C ARG A 386 12.41 -14.62 -13.44
N GLY A 387 11.74 -14.85 -12.30
CA GLY A 387 11.60 -13.86 -11.22
C GLY A 387 10.41 -12.92 -11.36
N ILE A 388 9.43 -13.23 -12.23
CA ILE A 388 8.13 -12.55 -12.24
C ILE A 388 7.52 -12.49 -10.82
N GLY A 389 6.84 -11.40 -10.50
CA GLY A 389 6.36 -11.12 -9.14
C GLY A 389 7.40 -10.52 -8.20
N SER A 390 8.70 -10.57 -8.52
CA SER A 390 9.72 -9.86 -7.75
C SER A 390 9.91 -8.42 -8.26
N VAL A 391 10.04 -7.46 -7.34
CA VAL A 391 10.23 -6.04 -7.71
C VAL A 391 11.58 -5.79 -8.40
N THR A 392 12.60 -6.65 -8.21
CA THR A 392 13.86 -6.53 -8.96
C THR A 392 13.66 -6.83 -10.44
N HIS A 393 12.93 -7.90 -10.78
CA HIS A 393 12.59 -8.26 -12.16
C HIS A 393 11.75 -7.14 -12.81
N PHE A 394 10.70 -6.70 -12.14
CA PHE A 394 9.84 -5.60 -12.60
C PHE A 394 10.62 -4.32 -12.90
N MET A 395 11.54 -3.90 -12.03
CA MET A 395 12.39 -2.73 -12.28
C MET A 395 13.30 -2.89 -13.51
N SER A 396 13.71 -4.12 -13.87
CA SER A 396 14.43 -4.38 -15.12
C SER A 396 13.52 -4.29 -16.35
N CYS A 397 12.31 -4.84 -16.27
CA CYS A 397 11.28 -4.69 -17.31
C CYS A 397 10.93 -3.21 -17.56
N CYS A 398 10.74 -2.42 -16.49
CA CYS A 398 10.49 -0.98 -16.58
C CYS A 398 11.65 -0.23 -17.25
N LYS A 399 12.91 -0.46 -16.85
CA LYS A 399 14.09 0.17 -17.46
C LYS A 399 14.23 -0.11 -18.96
N ARG A 400 13.80 -1.28 -19.42
CA ARG A 400 13.85 -1.67 -20.84
C ARG A 400 12.64 -1.18 -21.64
N SER A 401 11.46 -1.13 -21.03
CA SER A 401 10.23 -0.63 -21.65
C SER A 401 10.19 0.90 -21.73
N PHE A 402 10.78 1.57 -20.74
CA PHE A 402 10.84 3.02 -20.60
C PHE A 402 12.32 3.47 -20.53
N PRO A 403 13.01 3.62 -21.67
CA PRO A 403 14.42 4.05 -21.69
C PRO A 403 14.60 5.54 -21.36
N MET A 404 13.54 6.33 -21.49
CA MET A 404 13.51 7.73 -21.05
C MET A 404 13.22 7.81 -19.54
N PRO A 405 13.82 8.75 -18.80
CA PRO A 405 13.48 8.98 -17.40
C PRO A 405 12.02 9.45 -17.26
N ILE A 406 11.44 9.17 -16.09
CA ILE A 406 10.12 9.71 -15.70
C ILE A 406 10.20 11.24 -15.74
N GLY A 407 9.23 11.87 -16.41
CA GLY A 407 9.21 13.33 -16.62
C GLY A 407 9.02 14.13 -15.33
N ALA A 408 9.21 15.45 -15.44
CA ALA A 408 8.94 16.39 -14.36
C ALA A 408 7.44 16.45 -14.00
N THR A 409 7.13 16.92 -12.80
CA THR A 409 5.76 17.22 -12.37
C THR A 409 5.19 18.42 -13.12
N LEU A 410 3.91 18.36 -13.47
CA LEU A 410 3.18 19.51 -14.02
C LEU A 410 2.77 20.48 -12.90
N GLU A 411 2.90 21.78 -13.13
CA GLU A 411 2.39 22.81 -12.22
C GLU A 411 0.85 22.78 -12.14
N ALA A 412 0.27 23.21 -11.02
CA ALA A 412 -1.19 23.35 -10.90
C ALA A 412 -1.71 24.55 -11.72
N PRO A 413 -3.00 24.52 -12.14
CA PRO A 413 -3.65 25.67 -12.76
C PRO A 413 -3.56 26.95 -11.91
N THR A 414 -3.26 28.06 -12.58
CA THR A 414 -3.39 29.42 -12.03
C THR A 414 -4.78 30.01 -12.24
N ALA A 415 -5.55 29.46 -13.19
CA ALA A 415 -6.96 29.76 -13.45
C ALA A 415 -7.63 28.57 -14.15
N LEU A 416 -8.96 28.45 -14.03
CA LEU A 416 -9.78 27.50 -14.80
C LEU A 416 -10.82 28.28 -15.63
N PRO A 417 -10.94 28.06 -16.94
CA PRO A 417 -12.04 28.63 -17.73
C PRO A 417 -13.40 28.07 -17.29
N ILE A 418 -14.32 28.95 -16.89
CA ILE A 418 -15.62 28.57 -16.29
C ILE A 418 -16.72 28.51 -17.36
N PRO A 419 -17.61 27.49 -17.37
CA PRO A 419 -18.77 27.47 -18.26
C PRO A 419 -19.82 28.52 -17.89
N SER A 420 -20.46 29.11 -18.89
CA SER A 420 -21.56 30.09 -18.70
C SER A 420 -22.85 29.45 -18.19
N SER A 421 -23.02 28.15 -18.41
CA SER A 421 -24.12 27.33 -17.94
C SER A 421 -23.56 26.01 -17.43
N TRP A 422 -23.84 25.68 -16.17
CA TRP A 422 -23.46 24.39 -15.60
C TRP A 422 -24.54 23.34 -15.89
N PRO A 423 -24.17 22.06 -16.03
CA PRO A 423 -25.14 20.97 -15.94
C PRO A 423 -25.72 20.88 -14.51
N ASP A 424 -26.81 20.15 -14.39
CA ASP A 424 -27.37 19.72 -13.11
C ASP A 424 -26.32 18.93 -12.29
N SER A 425 -26.49 18.92 -10.97
CA SER A 425 -25.61 18.20 -10.04
C SER A 425 -26.41 17.78 -8.82
N VAL A 426 -26.17 16.57 -8.31
CA VAL A 426 -26.62 16.21 -6.95
C VAL A 426 -25.74 16.91 -5.91
N ASN A 427 -26.22 16.97 -4.66
CA ASN A 427 -25.36 17.30 -3.53
C ASN A 427 -24.50 16.07 -3.15
N LEU A 428 -23.27 16.30 -2.68
CA LEU A 428 -22.31 15.25 -2.30
C LEU A 428 -22.87 14.23 -1.29
N ASP A 429 -23.73 14.65 -0.35
CA ASP A 429 -24.39 13.75 0.61
C ASP A 429 -25.29 12.71 -0.06
N GLN A 430 -25.84 13.03 -1.24
CA GLN A 430 -26.74 12.15 -1.99
C GLN A 430 -25.98 10.97 -2.64
N LEU A 431 -24.64 11.04 -2.73
CA LEU A 431 -23.79 9.89 -3.11
C LEU A 431 -23.74 8.83 -2.00
N LYS A 432 -24.17 9.15 -0.76
CA LYS A 432 -24.27 8.25 0.41
C LYS A 432 -22.94 7.62 0.86
N LEU A 433 -21.81 8.12 0.38
CA LEU A 433 -20.46 7.63 0.64
C LEU A 433 -20.07 7.63 2.13
N SER A 434 -20.47 8.65 2.89
CA SER A 434 -20.17 8.83 4.32
C SER A 434 -21.30 8.37 5.27
N ARG A 435 -22.18 7.46 4.82
CA ARG A 435 -23.36 7.04 5.59
C ARG A 435 -22.98 6.21 6.81
N LEU A 436 -22.98 6.84 7.98
CA LEU A 436 -22.80 6.17 9.27
C LEU A 436 -24.00 5.23 9.63
N PRO A 437 -23.73 4.11 10.34
CA PRO A 437 -24.77 3.21 10.81
C PRO A 437 -25.66 3.84 11.90
N ARG A 438 -26.90 3.35 11.99
CA ARG A 438 -27.92 3.81 12.95
C ARG A 438 -28.53 2.64 13.71
N ARG A 439 -28.65 2.79 15.02
CA ARG A 439 -29.35 1.84 15.90
C ARG A 439 -30.86 1.91 15.72
N LYS A 440 -31.54 0.87 16.21
CA LYS A 440 -33.01 0.73 16.22
C LYS A 440 -33.71 1.76 17.12
N ASP A 441 -32.98 2.45 18.00
CA ASP A 441 -33.42 3.62 18.79
C ASP A 441 -33.26 4.98 18.05
N GLY A 442 -32.68 4.98 16.84
CA GLY A 442 -32.43 6.18 16.03
C GLY A 442 -31.07 6.85 16.24
N THR A 443 -30.27 6.44 17.23
CA THR A 443 -28.92 6.98 17.46
C THR A 443 -27.94 6.56 16.35
N VAL A 444 -26.97 7.44 16.06
CA VAL A 444 -25.92 7.22 15.05
C VAL A 444 -24.67 6.70 15.74
N VAL A 445 -23.99 5.71 15.15
CA VAL A 445 -22.69 5.20 15.61
C VAL A 445 -21.60 5.77 14.70
N ASP A 446 -20.84 6.76 15.20
CA ASP A 446 -19.75 7.41 14.46
C ASP A 446 -18.39 6.72 14.71
N TRP A 447 -18.26 5.49 14.21
CA TRP A 447 -16.98 4.74 14.19
C TRP A 447 -15.85 5.54 13.53
N ALA A 448 -16.19 6.44 12.59
CA ALA A 448 -15.23 7.27 11.88
C ALA A 448 -14.72 8.47 12.70
N ILE A 449 -15.13 8.65 13.96
CA ILE A 449 -14.76 9.82 14.79
C ILE A 449 -13.25 9.95 15.01
N VAL A 450 -12.52 8.84 15.19
CA VAL A 450 -11.06 8.88 15.36
C VAL A 450 -10.36 9.06 14.02
N ILE A 451 -10.81 8.38 12.95
CA ILE A 451 -10.34 8.60 11.56
C ILE A 451 -10.45 10.10 11.19
N ARG A 452 -11.58 10.73 11.48
CA ARG A 452 -11.86 12.17 11.25
C ARG A 452 -10.94 13.11 12.03
N LYS A 453 -10.36 12.67 13.16
CA LYS A 453 -9.38 13.41 13.96
C LYS A 453 -7.93 13.11 13.54
N THR A 454 -7.66 11.92 13.01
CA THR A 454 -6.31 11.46 12.64
C THR A 454 -5.86 12.00 11.28
N TRP A 455 -6.79 12.21 10.34
CA TRP A 455 -6.47 12.51 8.95
C TRP A 455 -6.97 13.88 8.48
N ASP A 456 -6.14 14.55 7.69
CA ASP A 456 -6.56 15.61 6.79
C ASP A 456 -6.92 14.97 5.44
N PHE A 457 -8.11 15.26 4.91
CA PHE A 457 -8.59 14.68 3.65
C PHE A 457 -8.30 15.58 2.44
N SER A 458 -7.55 16.67 2.60
CA SER A 458 -7.22 17.62 1.54
C SER A 458 -5.98 17.23 0.72
N GLU A 459 -5.87 17.81 -0.48
CA GLU A 459 -4.66 17.75 -1.30
C GLU A 459 -3.45 18.36 -0.57
N ASP A 460 -3.60 19.55 0.02
CA ASP A 460 -2.54 20.20 0.80
C ASP A 460 -2.10 19.33 2.01
N GLY A 461 -3.01 18.55 2.59
CA GLY A 461 -2.72 17.53 3.62
C GLY A 461 -1.74 16.45 3.17
N ALA A 462 -1.90 15.95 1.93
CA ALA A 462 -0.98 14.99 1.33
C ALA A 462 0.45 15.55 1.23
N TYR A 463 0.57 16.81 0.82
CA TYR A 463 1.85 17.51 0.69
C TYR A 463 2.50 17.76 2.06
N ARG A 464 1.75 18.22 3.07
CA ARG A 464 2.26 18.37 4.45
C ARG A 464 2.74 17.05 5.06
N CYS A 465 2.03 15.95 4.77
CA CYS A 465 2.40 14.61 5.19
C CYS A 465 3.72 14.15 4.54
N LEU A 466 3.85 14.34 3.22
CA LEU A 466 5.11 14.08 2.50
C LEU A 466 6.27 14.94 3.00
N GLU A 467 6.07 16.26 3.15
CA GLU A 467 7.09 17.20 3.63
C GLU A 467 7.62 16.81 5.01
N THR A 468 6.73 16.52 5.96
CA THR A 468 7.09 16.08 7.32
C THR A 468 7.96 14.82 7.27
N PHE A 469 7.62 13.86 6.40
CA PHE A 469 8.43 12.67 6.17
C PHE A 469 9.78 12.97 5.52
N LEU A 470 9.82 13.78 4.45
CA LEU A 470 11.05 14.11 3.71
C LEU A 470 12.00 15.01 4.52
N ASN A 471 11.50 15.78 5.48
CA ASN A 471 12.31 16.50 6.44
C ASN A 471 12.90 15.55 7.49
N ASP A 472 12.05 14.82 8.22
CA ASP A 472 12.45 14.04 9.40
C ASP A 472 12.34 12.52 9.27
N GLY A 473 11.15 11.97 9.00
CA GLY A 473 10.89 10.52 9.02
C GLY A 473 11.87 9.71 8.15
N ILE A 474 12.20 10.23 6.98
CA ILE A 474 13.17 9.69 5.99
C ILE A 474 14.55 9.38 6.59
N LYS A 475 14.98 10.10 7.64
CA LYS A 475 16.27 9.91 8.33
C LYS A 475 16.34 8.54 9.02
N SER A 476 15.20 8.07 9.54
CA SER A 476 15.06 6.79 10.24
C SER A 476 14.58 5.65 9.34
N TYR A 477 13.81 5.98 8.29
CA TYR A 477 13.03 5.04 7.47
C TYR A 477 13.78 3.78 7.03
N GLU A 478 15.03 3.89 6.57
CA GLU A 478 15.82 2.74 6.12
C GLU A 478 15.95 1.64 7.20
N LYS A 479 16.18 2.05 8.45
CA LYS A 479 16.34 1.15 9.61
C LYS A 479 15.02 0.87 10.34
N GLU A 480 14.20 1.89 10.53
CA GLU A 480 13.13 1.90 11.54
C GLU A 480 11.70 1.82 10.97
N SER A 481 11.51 1.77 9.65
CA SER A 481 10.16 1.66 9.04
C SER A 481 9.33 0.43 9.47
N GLY A 482 9.95 -0.58 10.09
CA GLY A 482 9.27 -1.73 10.69
C GLY A 482 8.92 -1.59 12.18
N ARG A 483 9.28 -0.46 12.82
CA ARG A 483 8.92 -0.16 14.21
C ARG A 483 7.45 0.28 14.28
N ALA A 484 6.75 -0.22 15.29
CA ALA A 484 5.38 0.17 15.59
C ALA A 484 5.34 1.37 16.55
N ASP A 485 6.33 1.49 17.45
CA ASP A 485 6.46 2.58 18.43
C ASP A 485 7.13 3.86 17.88
N LYS A 486 7.26 4.01 16.56
CA LYS A 486 7.97 5.14 15.93
C LYS A 486 7.24 5.63 14.66
N PRO A 487 7.11 6.96 14.44
CA PRO A 487 6.57 7.54 13.21
C PRO A 487 7.61 7.52 12.07
N SER A 488 8.16 6.34 11.77
CA SER A 488 9.27 6.13 10.83
C SER A 488 8.81 5.79 9.40
N THR A 489 7.56 6.13 9.05
CA THR A 489 6.98 5.92 7.72
C THR A 489 6.36 7.20 7.18
N SER A 490 5.94 7.23 5.91
CA SER A 490 5.46 8.44 5.25
C SER A 490 3.97 8.74 5.43
N HIS A 491 3.14 7.78 5.85
CA HIS A 491 1.67 7.91 6.01
C HIS A 491 0.88 8.40 4.76
N ILE A 492 1.53 8.61 3.60
CA ILE A 492 0.91 9.10 2.36
C ILE A 492 0.06 8.08 1.59
N SER A 493 -0.14 6.86 2.08
CA SER A 493 -0.78 5.78 1.31
C SER A 493 -2.25 6.02 0.92
N PRO A 494 -3.13 6.61 1.75
CA PRO A 494 -4.50 6.93 1.33
C PRO A 494 -4.52 7.96 0.19
N TYR A 495 -3.71 9.01 0.32
CA TYR A 495 -3.58 10.07 -0.69
C TYR A 495 -3.01 9.55 -2.02
N LEU A 496 -2.15 8.52 -2.01
CA LEU A 496 -1.69 7.82 -3.22
C LEU A 496 -2.74 6.88 -3.84
N HIS A 497 -3.74 6.44 -3.08
CA HIS A 497 -4.83 5.59 -3.55
C HIS A 497 -5.99 6.42 -4.15
N PHE A 498 -6.30 7.58 -3.57
CA PHE A 498 -7.25 8.54 -4.16
C PHE A 498 -6.60 9.51 -5.16
N GLY A 499 -5.29 9.37 -5.40
CA GLY A 499 -4.52 10.19 -6.32
C GLY A 499 -4.52 11.67 -5.96
N GLN A 500 -4.64 12.00 -4.67
CA GLN A 500 -4.52 13.34 -4.11
C GLN A 500 -3.07 13.86 -4.14
N ILE A 501 -2.10 12.94 -4.21
CA ILE A 501 -0.71 13.24 -4.55
C ILE A 501 -0.24 12.30 -5.67
N SER A 502 0.50 12.83 -6.64
CA SER A 502 1.06 12.03 -7.72
C SER A 502 2.27 11.23 -7.23
N PRO A 503 2.43 9.94 -7.62
CA PRO A 503 3.65 9.20 -7.32
C PRO A 503 4.88 9.85 -7.97
N ARG A 504 4.70 10.57 -9.10
CA ARG A 504 5.75 11.35 -9.76
C ARG A 504 6.25 12.48 -8.86
N THR A 505 5.35 13.17 -8.17
CA THR A 505 5.72 14.17 -7.14
C THR A 505 6.48 13.54 -5.99
N VAL A 506 6.02 12.39 -5.46
CA VAL A 506 6.73 11.68 -4.37
C VAL A 506 8.15 11.28 -4.79
N LEU A 507 8.32 10.81 -6.03
CA LEU A 507 9.63 10.50 -6.62
C LEU A 507 10.51 11.75 -6.77
N HIS A 508 9.95 12.82 -7.33
CA HIS A 508 10.62 14.12 -7.56
C HIS A 508 11.15 14.69 -6.24
N GLU A 509 10.27 14.97 -5.28
CA GLU A 509 10.64 15.59 -4.00
C GLU A 509 11.62 14.72 -3.20
N ALA A 510 11.48 13.40 -3.22
CA ALA A 510 12.44 12.50 -2.59
C ALA A 510 13.84 12.65 -3.17
N HIS A 511 13.98 12.80 -4.49
CA HIS A 511 15.28 13.09 -5.13
C HIS A 511 15.85 14.47 -4.75
N PHE A 512 15.02 15.50 -4.61
CA PHE A 512 15.47 16.84 -4.19
C PHE A 512 16.08 16.88 -2.79
N THR A 513 15.69 15.97 -1.88
CA THR A 513 16.30 15.89 -0.54
C THR A 513 17.80 15.58 -0.55
N LYS A 514 18.35 15.05 -1.65
CA LYS A 514 19.71 14.49 -1.79
C LYS A 514 20.05 13.36 -0.78
N LYS A 515 19.07 12.85 -0.03
CA LYS A 515 19.20 11.71 0.88
C LYS A 515 19.01 10.43 0.07
N SER A 516 20.01 9.54 0.08
CA SER A 516 19.84 8.21 -0.54
C SER A 516 18.95 7.33 0.35
N VAL A 517 17.71 7.06 -0.09
CA VAL A 517 16.78 6.13 0.55
C VAL A 517 16.21 5.09 -0.44
N PRO A 518 17.03 4.14 -0.92
CA PRO A 518 16.61 3.15 -1.91
C PRO A 518 15.37 2.34 -1.50
N LYS A 519 15.18 2.07 -0.20
CA LYS A 519 14.02 1.32 0.33
C LYS A 519 12.73 2.12 0.26
N PHE A 520 12.79 3.46 0.25
CA PHE A 520 11.61 4.31 0.09
C PHE A 520 11.20 4.36 -1.38
N LEU A 521 12.14 4.66 -2.28
CA LEU A 521 11.87 4.67 -3.73
C LEU A 521 11.41 3.29 -4.24
N ARG A 522 11.98 2.20 -3.70
CA ARG A 522 11.57 0.82 -4.00
C ARG A 522 10.12 0.51 -3.54
N LYS A 523 9.51 1.27 -2.62
CA LYS A 523 8.07 1.11 -2.29
C LYS A 523 7.16 1.66 -3.38
N LEU A 524 7.55 2.70 -4.13
CA LEU A 524 6.81 3.14 -5.31
C LEU A 524 6.83 2.02 -6.38
N ALA A 525 8.00 1.40 -6.60
CA ALA A 525 8.11 0.23 -7.49
C ALA A 525 7.30 -0.99 -7.01
N TRP A 526 7.09 -1.20 -5.70
CA TRP A 526 6.19 -2.24 -5.18
C TRP A 526 4.71 -1.97 -5.48
N ARG A 527 4.27 -0.70 -5.44
CA ARG A 527 2.90 -0.30 -5.80
C ARG A 527 2.62 -0.52 -7.28
N ASP A 528 3.54 -0.08 -8.13
CA ASP A 528 3.40 -0.25 -9.58
C ASP A 528 3.50 -1.73 -10.01
N LEU A 529 4.35 -2.51 -9.34
CA LEU A 529 4.39 -3.98 -9.50
C LEU A 529 3.03 -4.61 -9.18
N ALA A 530 2.36 -4.20 -8.10
CA ALA A 530 1.05 -4.77 -7.75
C ALA A 530 0.03 -4.60 -8.89
N TYR A 531 0.03 -3.43 -9.53
CA TYR A 531 -0.82 -3.17 -10.70
C TYR A 531 -0.37 -3.90 -11.97
N TRP A 532 0.93 -4.08 -12.19
CA TRP A 532 1.42 -4.96 -13.26
C TRP A 532 0.97 -6.42 -13.06
N LEU A 533 1.01 -6.92 -11.82
CA LEU A 533 0.50 -8.25 -11.50
C LEU A 533 -1.03 -8.35 -11.68
N LEU A 534 -1.81 -7.34 -11.27
CA LEU A 534 -3.26 -7.35 -11.48
C LEU A 534 -3.64 -7.33 -12.96
N VAL A 535 -2.89 -6.62 -13.81
CA VAL A 535 -3.09 -6.67 -15.27
C VAL A 535 -2.76 -8.06 -15.84
N LEU A 536 -1.71 -8.70 -15.35
CA LEU A 536 -1.28 -10.02 -15.83
C LEU A 536 -2.11 -11.19 -15.27
N PHE A 537 -2.70 -11.03 -14.09
CA PHE A 537 -3.53 -12.02 -13.40
C PHE A 537 -4.82 -11.34 -12.90
N PRO A 538 -5.79 -11.05 -13.79
CA PRO A 538 -6.98 -10.25 -13.48
C PRO A 538 -7.78 -10.69 -12.26
N ASP A 539 -7.80 -12.00 -11.99
CA ASP A 539 -8.60 -12.59 -10.91
C ASP A 539 -7.86 -12.65 -9.56
N MET A 540 -6.63 -12.13 -9.44
CA MET A 540 -5.77 -12.34 -8.25
C MET A 540 -6.32 -11.72 -6.94
N ASN A 541 -7.35 -10.88 -7.03
CA ASN A 541 -8.12 -10.34 -5.90
C ASN A 541 -9.16 -11.33 -5.33
N VAL A 542 -9.59 -12.31 -6.12
CA VAL A 542 -10.61 -13.32 -5.73
C VAL A 542 -10.05 -14.75 -5.71
N GLU A 543 -9.05 -15.05 -6.53
CA GLU A 543 -8.62 -16.42 -6.84
C GLU A 543 -7.12 -16.65 -6.56
N PRO A 544 -6.71 -17.78 -5.93
CA PRO A 544 -5.31 -18.12 -5.71
C PRO A 544 -4.50 -18.18 -7.02
N VAL A 545 -3.45 -17.35 -7.14
CA VAL A 545 -2.59 -17.27 -8.34
C VAL A 545 -1.84 -18.60 -8.60
N ARG A 546 -1.65 -19.43 -7.57
CA ARG A 546 -1.24 -20.84 -7.71
C ARG A 546 -2.48 -21.75 -7.65
N PRO A 547 -2.96 -22.31 -8.79
CA PRO A 547 -4.26 -22.99 -8.86
C PRO A 547 -4.44 -24.17 -7.91
N ALA A 548 -3.37 -24.91 -7.57
CA ALA A 548 -3.43 -26.01 -6.62
C ALA A 548 -3.91 -25.58 -5.22
N TYR A 549 -3.52 -24.38 -4.76
CA TYR A 549 -3.77 -23.89 -3.40
C TYR A 549 -5.25 -23.53 -3.14
N ARG A 550 -6.10 -23.49 -4.18
CA ARG A 550 -7.58 -23.55 -4.05
C ARG A 550 -8.07 -24.73 -3.21
N ASN A 551 -7.29 -25.80 -3.18
CA ASN A 551 -7.60 -27.05 -2.50
C ASN A 551 -6.86 -27.20 -1.16
N GLN A 552 -6.23 -26.13 -0.67
CA GLN A 552 -5.66 -26.12 0.68
C GLN A 552 -6.78 -26.20 1.72
N ARG A 553 -6.51 -26.92 2.81
CA ARG A 553 -7.44 -27.01 3.94
C ARG A 553 -7.34 -25.74 4.77
N TRP A 554 -8.49 -25.17 5.12
CA TRP A 554 -8.62 -23.97 5.94
C TRP A 554 -9.65 -24.18 7.03
N SER A 555 -9.50 -23.45 8.12
CA SER A 555 -10.47 -23.34 9.21
C SER A 555 -11.60 -22.38 8.83
N TRP A 556 -12.82 -22.77 9.19
CA TRP A 556 -14.04 -21.97 9.05
C TRP A 556 -14.54 -21.46 10.41
N ASP A 557 -13.62 -21.37 11.37
CA ASP A 557 -13.89 -20.96 12.74
C ASP A 557 -14.16 -19.45 12.82
N SER A 558 -15.46 -19.12 12.97
CA SER A 558 -15.95 -17.75 13.03
C SER A 558 -15.62 -17.06 14.35
N GLU A 559 -15.43 -17.80 15.46
CA GLU A 559 -15.01 -17.21 16.74
C GLU A 559 -13.54 -16.74 16.65
N HIS A 560 -12.68 -17.55 16.05
CA HIS A 560 -11.29 -17.17 15.75
C HIS A 560 -11.20 -15.99 14.76
N LEU A 561 -12.05 -15.93 13.73
CA LEU A 561 -12.09 -14.78 12.82
C LEU A 561 -12.54 -13.51 13.54
N LEU A 562 -13.61 -13.58 14.33
CA LEU A 562 -14.17 -12.44 15.07
C LEU A 562 -13.20 -11.94 16.16
N ALA A 563 -12.50 -12.85 16.84
CA ALA A 563 -11.47 -12.50 17.82
C ALA A 563 -10.25 -11.81 17.17
N TRP A 564 -9.89 -12.20 15.94
CA TRP A 564 -8.87 -11.50 15.16
C TRP A 564 -9.34 -10.12 14.72
N GLN A 565 -10.52 -10.01 14.10
CA GLN A 565 -11.10 -8.73 13.65
C GLN A 565 -11.20 -7.70 14.79
N LYS A 566 -11.60 -8.13 15.99
CA LYS A 566 -11.76 -7.27 17.17
C LYS A 566 -10.47 -6.97 17.97
N GLY A 567 -9.34 -7.56 17.60
CA GLY A 567 -8.12 -7.45 18.40
C GLY A 567 -8.32 -7.98 19.83
N CYS A 568 -8.84 -9.21 19.92
CA CYS A 568 -9.16 -9.94 21.14
C CYS A 568 -8.60 -11.38 21.13
N THR A 569 -7.44 -11.59 20.51
CA THR A 569 -6.76 -12.89 20.34
C THR A 569 -5.97 -13.34 21.57
N GLY A 570 -5.69 -12.43 22.51
CA GLY A 570 -4.80 -12.66 23.64
C GLY A 570 -3.32 -12.50 23.27
N TYR A 571 -3.00 -12.05 22.05
CA TYR A 571 -1.65 -11.76 21.57
C TYR A 571 -1.46 -10.24 21.42
N PRO A 572 -0.81 -9.55 22.38
CA PRO A 572 -0.91 -8.10 22.54
C PRO A 572 -0.53 -7.27 21.29
N LEU A 573 0.46 -7.70 20.52
CA LEU A 573 0.85 -7.02 19.27
C LEU A 573 -0.23 -7.15 18.18
N VAL A 574 -0.81 -8.35 18.01
CA VAL A 574 -1.87 -8.61 17.04
C VAL A 574 -3.10 -7.79 17.42
N ASP A 575 -3.46 -7.83 18.71
CA ASP A 575 -4.61 -7.13 19.26
C ASP A 575 -4.48 -5.61 19.12
N SER A 576 -3.30 -5.08 19.41
CA SER A 576 -2.99 -3.66 19.25
C SER A 576 -3.04 -3.20 17.79
N ALA A 577 -2.54 -4.01 16.87
CA ALA A 577 -2.58 -3.69 15.44
C ALA A 577 -4.02 -3.70 14.89
N MET A 578 -4.84 -4.69 15.27
CA MET A 578 -6.24 -4.77 14.80
C MET A 578 -7.09 -3.63 15.39
N ARG A 579 -6.80 -3.17 16.61
CA ARG A 579 -7.41 -1.96 17.20
C ARG A 579 -6.92 -0.67 16.54
N GLU A 580 -5.62 -0.55 16.20
CA GLU A 580 -5.09 0.59 15.42
C GLU A 580 -5.79 0.72 14.06
N LEU A 581 -5.96 -0.42 13.36
CA LEU A 581 -6.68 -0.52 12.09
C LEU A 581 -8.11 0.00 12.23
N TRP A 582 -8.88 -0.52 13.19
CA TRP A 582 -10.27 -0.09 13.36
C TRP A 582 -10.38 1.40 13.71
N LEU A 583 -9.61 1.87 14.70
CA LEU A 583 -9.68 3.25 15.19
C LEU A 583 -9.21 4.29 14.16
N THR A 584 -8.16 3.99 13.40
CA THR A 584 -7.51 4.98 12.51
C THR A 584 -7.76 4.75 11.02
N GLY A 585 -8.37 3.61 10.65
CA GLY A 585 -8.46 3.13 9.27
C GLY A 585 -7.11 2.76 8.67
N TRP A 586 -6.04 2.64 9.45
CA TRP A 586 -4.69 2.46 8.92
C TRP A 586 -3.84 1.56 9.81
N MET A 587 -2.80 0.96 9.21
CA MET A 587 -1.86 0.10 9.93
C MET A 587 -0.48 0.16 9.22
N ASN A 588 0.61 0.14 9.99
CA ASN A 588 1.97 0.03 9.43
C ASN A 588 2.12 -1.29 8.63
N ASN A 589 2.79 -1.28 7.47
CA ASN A 589 3.08 -2.47 6.66
C ASN A 589 3.63 -3.66 7.46
N TYR A 590 4.52 -3.44 8.44
CA TYR A 590 5.08 -4.54 9.25
C TYR A 590 4.03 -5.15 10.18
N MET A 591 3.12 -4.32 10.73
CA MET A 591 1.95 -4.80 11.48
C MET A 591 0.97 -5.54 10.56
N ARG A 592 0.73 -5.07 9.32
CA ARG A 592 -0.09 -5.78 8.32
C ARG A 592 0.43 -7.19 8.05
N HIS A 593 1.75 -7.36 7.97
CA HIS A 593 2.36 -8.69 7.86
C HIS A 593 2.15 -9.54 9.12
N VAL A 594 2.31 -8.97 10.32
CA VAL A 594 2.07 -9.69 11.59
C VAL A 594 0.65 -10.23 11.67
N VAL A 595 -0.37 -9.38 11.49
CA VAL A 595 -1.77 -9.80 11.67
C VAL A 595 -2.21 -10.78 10.58
N ALA A 596 -1.76 -10.60 9.33
CA ALA A 596 -2.01 -11.53 8.24
C ALA A 596 -1.30 -12.89 8.46
N SER A 597 -0.08 -12.87 9.00
CA SER A 597 0.64 -14.08 9.37
C SER A 597 -0.06 -14.83 10.50
N PHE A 598 -0.64 -14.11 11.46
CA PHE A 598 -1.45 -14.69 12.52
C PHE A 598 -2.71 -15.39 11.98
N LEU A 599 -3.47 -14.72 11.11
CA LEU A 599 -4.67 -15.27 10.48
C LEU A 599 -4.36 -16.54 9.67
N VAL A 600 -3.37 -16.47 8.76
CA VAL A 600 -3.08 -17.54 7.81
C VAL A 600 -2.30 -18.70 8.45
N ALA A 601 -1.21 -18.44 9.17
CA ALA A 601 -0.28 -19.49 9.62
C ALA A 601 -0.63 -20.10 10.98
N TYR A 602 -1.42 -19.39 11.81
CA TYR A 602 -1.74 -19.82 13.18
C TYR A 602 -3.24 -20.05 13.40
N LEU A 603 -4.14 -19.18 12.92
CA LEU A 603 -5.60 -19.44 12.94
C LEU A 603 -6.05 -20.36 11.80
N HIS A 604 -5.27 -20.44 10.71
CA HIS A 604 -5.58 -21.19 9.47
C HIS A 604 -6.87 -20.76 8.78
N ILE A 605 -7.26 -19.49 8.93
CA ILE A 605 -8.40 -18.93 8.21
C ILE A 605 -7.95 -18.52 6.80
N HIS A 606 -8.83 -18.70 5.81
CA HIS A 606 -8.53 -18.39 4.41
C HIS A 606 -8.15 -16.90 4.25
N TRP A 607 -7.10 -16.61 3.48
CA TRP A 607 -6.56 -15.25 3.32
C TRP A 607 -7.58 -14.24 2.78
N VAL A 608 -8.60 -14.71 2.05
CA VAL A 608 -9.72 -13.91 1.54
C VAL A 608 -10.48 -13.19 2.66
N GLU A 609 -10.68 -13.79 3.83
CA GLU A 609 -11.41 -13.12 4.92
C GLU A 609 -10.60 -11.96 5.51
N GLY A 610 -9.27 -12.12 5.57
CA GLY A 610 -8.35 -11.04 5.91
C GLY A 610 -8.30 -9.95 4.83
N TYR A 611 -8.30 -10.34 3.55
CA TYR A 611 -8.39 -9.42 2.42
C TYR A 611 -9.67 -8.59 2.45
N ARG A 612 -10.83 -9.22 2.66
CA ARG A 612 -12.15 -8.56 2.80
C ARG A 612 -12.15 -7.58 3.97
N TRP A 613 -11.71 -8.01 5.15
CA TRP A 613 -11.64 -7.15 6.34
C TRP A 613 -10.75 -5.92 6.09
N PHE A 614 -9.58 -6.11 5.48
CA PHE A 614 -8.69 -5.01 5.08
C PHE A 614 -9.31 -4.12 4.00
N GLN A 615 -10.05 -4.70 3.05
CA GLN A 615 -10.70 -3.95 1.98
C GLN A 615 -11.83 -3.05 2.49
N ASP A 616 -12.49 -3.45 3.58
CA ASP A 616 -13.52 -2.62 4.24
C ASP A 616 -12.94 -1.55 5.19
N THR A 617 -11.98 -1.94 6.03
CA THR A 617 -11.51 -1.12 7.16
C THR A 617 -10.31 -0.22 6.87
N LEU A 618 -9.54 -0.44 5.79
CA LEU A 618 -8.42 0.45 5.44
C LEU A 618 -8.89 1.69 4.66
N VAL A 619 -8.40 2.88 5.04
CA VAL A 619 -8.51 4.10 4.21
C VAL A 619 -7.59 4.08 2.99
N ASP A 620 -6.65 3.12 2.91
CA ASP A 620 -5.77 2.87 1.76
C ASP A 620 -6.00 1.49 1.11
N ALA A 621 -7.26 1.02 1.10
CA ALA A 621 -7.72 -0.25 0.54
C ALA A 621 -7.60 -0.36 -1.00
N ASP A 622 -6.38 -0.38 -1.50
CA ASP A 622 -6.06 -0.56 -2.91
C ASP A 622 -6.15 -2.03 -3.34
N VAL A 623 -7.03 -2.36 -4.30
CA VAL A 623 -7.31 -3.75 -4.70
C VAL A 623 -6.04 -4.49 -5.12
N ALA A 624 -5.17 -3.87 -5.94
CA ALA A 624 -3.99 -4.51 -6.47
C ALA A 624 -2.96 -4.79 -5.35
N ILE A 625 -2.69 -3.79 -4.51
CA ILE A 625 -1.74 -3.92 -3.39
C ILE A 625 -2.27 -4.91 -2.34
N ASN A 626 -3.54 -4.79 -1.95
CA ASN A 626 -4.17 -5.64 -0.94
C ASN A 626 -4.19 -7.11 -1.41
N ALA A 627 -4.57 -7.37 -2.67
CA ALA A 627 -4.52 -8.69 -3.28
C ALA A 627 -3.09 -9.26 -3.31
N MET A 628 -2.11 -8.49 -3.79
CA MET A 628 -0.70 -8.93 -3.83
C MET A 628 -0.16 -9.25 -2.43
N MET A 629 -0.50 -8.46 -1.41
CA MET A 629 -0.05 -8.72 -0.04
C MET A 629 -0.69 -9.97 0.55
N TRP A 630 -2.02 -10.15 0.42
CA TRP A 630 -2.70 -11.32 0.96
C TRP A 630 -2.41 -12.62 0.19
N GLN A 631 -2.17 -12.57 -1.11
CA GLN A 631 -1.69 -13.73 -1.87
C GLN A 631 -0.31 -14.21 -1.36
N ASN A 632 0.62 -13.29 -1.09
CA ASN A 632 1.94 -13.63 -0.56
C ASN A 632 1.90 -14.11 0.91
N GLY A 633 0.93 -13.62 1.70
CA GLY A 633 0.63 -14.15 3.03
C GLY A 633 0.01 -15.55 2.98
N GLY A 634 -1.08 -15.68 2.24
CA GLY A 634 -1.87 -16.89 1.96
C GLY A 634 -1.17 -17.97 1.12
N MET A 635 0.16 -17.91 1.01
CA MET A 635 1.01 -18.94 0.39
C MET A 635 0.70 -19.20 -1.10
N SER A 636 0.15 -18.21 -1.82
CA SER A 636 -0.24 -18.33 -3.24
C SER A 636 0.45 -17.32 -4.18
N GLY A 637 0.98 -16.21 -3.66
CA GLY A 637 1.62 -15.15 -4.47
C GLY A 637 2.85 -15.63 -5.27
N LEU A 638 3.19 -14.91 -6.34
CA LEU A 638 4.23 -15.32 -7.31
C LEU A 638 5.66 -15.32 -6.73
N ASP A 639 5.97 -14.36 -5.87
CA ASP A 639 7.25 -14.25 -5.15
C ASP A 639 7.04 -14.64 -3.69
N HIS A 640 7.13 -15.94 -3.36
CA HIS A 640 6.82 -16.44 -2.01
C HIS A 640 7.76 -15.86 -0.93
N TRP A 641 7.37 -14.73 -0.35
CA TRP A 641 8.05 -14.12 0.79
C TRP A 641 8.06 -15.07 2.00
N ASN A 642 9.10 -14.99 2.83
CA ASN A 642 9.15 -15.66 4.14
C ASN A 642 8.21 -14.95 5.14
N PHE A 643 6.90 -15.14 4.95
CA PHE A 643 5.83 -14.37 5.61
C PHE A 643 5.49 -14.83 7.03
N VAL A 644 5.98 -16.00 7.47
CA VAL A 644 5.64 -16.55 8.79
C VAL A 644 6.40 -15.81 9.90
N MET A 645 5.65 -15.02 10.67
CA MET A 645 6.13 -14.15 11.75
C MET A 645 5.56 -14.63 13.07
N HIS A 646 6.42 -15.11 13.98
CA HIS A 646 5.99 -15.48 15.32
C HIS A 646 5.57 -14.21 16.08
N PRO A 647 4.33 -14.09 16.59
CA PRO A 647 3.74 -12.80 17.03
C PRO A 647 4.52 -12.13 18.16
N VAL A 648 5.09 -12.90 19.10
CA VAL A 648 5.90 -12.35 20.21
C VAL A 648 7.28 -11.86 19.74
N ASP A 649 8.02 -12.68 19.01
CA ASP A 649 9.36 -12.33 18.52
C ASP A 649 9.32 -11.13 17.56
N ALA A 650 8.24 -11.00 16.78
CA ALA A 650 7.94 -9.78 16.03
C ALA A 650 7.74 -8.58 16.96
N ALA A 651 7.03 -8.72 18.09
CA ALA A 651 6.78 -7.65 19.06
C ALA A 651 8.07 -7.15 19.73
N LEU A 652 8.93 -8.08 20.13
CA LEU A 652 10.26 -7.75 20.66
C LEU A 652 11.14 -7.00 19.63
N THR A 653 10.90 -7.22 18.33
CA THR A 653 11.60 -6.52 17.24
C THR A 653 11.04 -5.11 16.97
N CYS A 654 9.71 -4.95 16.95
CA CYS A 654 9.04 -3.72 16.48
C CYS A 654 8.54 -2.78 17.57
N ASP A 655 8.35 -3.28 18.80
CA ASP A 655 7.87 -2.55 19.98
C ASP A 655 8.58 -3.07 21.25
N PRO A 656 9.91 -2.95 21.37
CA PRO A 656 10.69 -3.63 22.41
C PRO A 656 10.33 -3.27 23.87
N TYR A 657 9.59 -2.18 24.10
CA TYR A 657 9.16 -1.71 25.43
C TYR A 657 7.63 -1.80 25.65
N GLY A 658 6.89 -2.34 24.66
CA GLY A 658 5.43 -2.38 24.71
C GLY A 658 4.75 -1.02 24.53
N THR A 659 5.44 0.02 24.08
CA THR A 659 4.90 1.38 23.92
C THR A 659 3.71 1.42 22.97
N TYR A 660 3.78 0.68 21.86
CA TYR A 660 2.66 0.54 20.92
C TYR A 660 1.53 -0.31 21.52
N VAL A 661 1.88 -1.39 22.22
CA VAL A 661 0.88 -2.24 22.91
C VAL A 661 0.13 -1.48 24.00
N ARG A 662 0.83 -0.68 24.83
CA ARG A 662 0.25 0.14 25.90
C ARG A 662 -0.69 1.23 25.38
N LYS A 663 -0.50 1.69 24.14
CA LYS A 663 -1.33 2.71 23.49
C LYS A 663 -2.69 2.13 23.05
N TRP A 664 -2.69 0.93 22.46
CA TRP A 664 -3.88 0.33 21.84
C TRP A 664 -4.56 -0.75 22.71
N CYS A 665 -3.83 -1.33 23.66
CA CYS A 665 -4.34 -2.17 24.75
C CYS A 665 -3.98 -1.54 26.11
N PRO A 666 -4.56 -0.39 26.50
CA PRO A 666 -4.26 0.28 27.76
C PRO A 666 -4.63 -0.54 29.00
N GLU A 667 -5.48 -1.55 28.88
CA GLU A 667 -5.71 -2.55 29.94
C GLU A 667 -4.42 -3.28 30.36
N LEU A 668 -3.43 -3.39 29.47
CA LEU A 668 -2.11 -3.98 29.73
C LEU A 668 -1.09 -2.98 30.29
N ASN A 669 -1.44 -1.69 30.42
CA ASN A 669 -0.46 -0.63 30.68
C ASN A 669 0.25 -0.76 32.05
N GLY A 670 -0.37 -1.43 33.02
CA GLY A 670 0.27 -1.74 34.31
C GLY A 670 1.35 -2.83 34.28
N LEU A 671 1.54 -3.56 33.17
CA LEU A 671 2.50 -4.67 33.09
C LEU A 671 3.95 -4.20 32.91
N PRO A 672 4.95 -4.90 33.49
CA PRO A 672 6.36 -4.69 33.12
C PRO A 672 6.65 -5.12 31.67
N ASP A 673 7.64 -4.50 31.04
CA ASP A 673 8.03 -4.76 29.63
C ASP A 673 8.36 -6.24 29.35
N GLU A 674 8.89 -6.96 30.37
CA GLU A 674 9.15 -8.41 30.33
C GLU A 674 7.89 -9.25 30.02
N TYR A 675 6.71 -8.74 30.33
CA TYR A 675 5.44 -9.44 30.27
C TYR A 675 4.40 -8.79 29.37
N VAL A 676 4.61 -7.54 28.92
CA VAL A 676 3.63 -6.79 28.10
C VAL A 676 3.28 -7.51 26.79
N HIS A 677 4.22 -8.28 26.22
CA HIS A 677 4.01 -9.13 25.02
C HIS A 677 3.70 -10.59 25.32
N GLN A 678 3.76 -11.01 26.59
CA GLN A 678 3.47 -12.37 27.05
C GLN A 678 2.70 -12.36 28.40
N PRO A 679 1.53 -11.70 28.50
CA PRO A 679 0.83 -11.51 29.78
C PRO A 679 0.44 -12.85 30.45
N TRP A 680 0.20 -13.90 29.67
CA TRP A 680 -0.04 -15.27 30.15
C TRP A 680 1.16 -15.93 30.85
N LYS A 681 2.36 -15.34 30.78
CA LYS A 681 3.53 -15.76 31.59
C LYS A 681 3.74 -14.89 32.83
N CYS A 682 2.95 -13.83 33.01
CA CYS A 682 3.12 -12.92 34.12
C CYS A 682 2.66 -13.59 35.43
N PRO A 683 3.48 -13.59 36.49
CA PRO A 683 3.08 -14.10 37.80
C PRO A 683 1.74 -13.51 38.28
N PRO A 684 0.81 -14.30 38.86
CA PRO A 684 -0.51 -13.80 39.29
C PRO A 684 -0.49 -12.65 40.31
N SER A 685 0.62 -12.47 41.04
CA SER A 685 0.84 -11.31 41.91
C SER A 685 1.15 -10.02 41.15
N LEU A 686 1.82 -10.11 39.98
CA LEU A 686 2.10 -8.99 39.11
C LEU A 686 0.88 -8.64 38.24
N LEU A 687 0.16 -9.63 37.71
CA LEU A 687 -1.12 -9.44 37.01
C LEU A 687 -2.11 -8.62 37.88
N ARG A 688 -2.37 -9.07 39.11
CA ARG A 688 -3.25 -8.34 40.05
C ARG A 688 -2.75 -6.94 40.40
N ARG A 689 -1.44 -6.72 40.48
CA ARG A 689 -0.86 -5.39 40.75
C ARG A 689 -0.95 -4.45 39.54
N ALA A 690 -0.94 -5.00 38.33
CA ALA A 690 -1.14 -4.29 37.08
C ALA A 690 -2.63 -4.02 36.75
N GLY A 691 -3.56 -4.62 37.50
CA GLY A 691 -5.00 -4.57 37.21
C GLY A 691 -5.46 -5.52 36.10
N VAL A 692 -4.61 -6.47 35.67
CA VAL A 692 -4.90 -7.38 34.54
C VAL A 692 -5.52 -8.68 35.04
N ASN A 693 -6.75 -8.94 34.59
CA ASN A 693 -7.48 -10.20 34.78
C ASN A 693 -7.67 -10.86 33.40
N LEU A 694 -6.86 -11.88 33.12
CA LEU A 694 -6.99 -12.68 31.90
C LEU A 694 -8.35 -13.38 31.85
N GLY A 695 -8.97 -13.39 30.68
CA GLY A 695 -10.34 -13.87 30.48
C GLY A 695 -11.43 -12.89 30.97
N GLN A 696 -11.07 -11.67 31.38
CA GLN A 696 -12.04 -10.64 31.81
C GLN A 696 -11.80 -9.28 31.12
N ASN A 697 -10.75 -8.54 31.51
CA ASN A 697 -10.45 -7.23 30.90
C ASN A 697 -9.40 -7.31 29.79
N TYR A 698 -8.65 -8.41 29.73
CA TYR A 698 -7.88 -8.81 28.55
C TYR A 698 -8.13 -10.30 28.29
N PRO A 699 -8.33 -10.75 27.03
CA PRO A 699 -8.64 -12.14 26.74
C PRO A 699 -7.51 -13.10 27.09
N GLU A 700 -7.86 -14.38 27.33
CA GLU A 700 -6.87 -15.45 27.26
C GLU A 700 -6.43 -15.69 25.80
N ARG A 701 -5.31 -16.40 25.60
CA ARG A 701 -4.86 -16.70 24.24
C ARG A 701 -5.77 -17.73 23.58
N ILE A 702 -6.34 -17.37 22.44
CA ILE A 702 -7.11 -18.29 21.59
C ILE A 702 -6.26 -19.46 21.03
N ILE A 703 -4.92 -19.30 21.00
CA ILE A 703 -3.97 -20.37 20.67
C ILE A 703 -2.98 -20.56 21.83
N THR A 704 -2.86 -21.78 22.35
CA THR A 704 -1.94 -22.14 23.43
C THR A 704 -0.56 -22.56 22.92
N ASP A 705 -0.50 -23.39 21.86
CA ASP A 705 0.72 -23.83 21.17
C ASP A 705 0.78 -23.21 19.76
N LEU A 706 1.84 -22.44 19.48
CA LEU A 706 2.06 -21.82 18.16
C LEU A 706 2.81 -22.72 17.18
N GLU A 707 3.66 -23.62 17.67
CA GLU A 707 4.51 -24.44 16.80
C GLU A 707 3.71 -25.64 16.26
N GLU A 708 2.78 -26.22 17.03
CA GLU A 708 1.83 -27.21 16.50
C GLU A 708 1.01 -26.63 15.33
N ARG A 709 0.45 -25.43 15.52
CA ARG A 709 -0.34 -24.74 14.49
C ARG A 709 0.50 -24.44 13.25
N ARG A 710 1.76 -24.04 13.44
CA ARG A 710 2.72 -23.83 12.34
C ARG A 710 3.05 -25.12 11.58
N ASP A 711 3.33 -26.22 12.29
CA ASP A 711 3.65 -27.50 11.66
C ASP A 711 2.44 -28.07 10.91
N GLN A 712 1.23 -27.91 11.44
CA GLN A 712 0.00 -28.28 10.75
C GLN A 712 -0.18 -27.48 9.46
N SER A 713 -0.03 -26.15 9.47
CA SER A 713 -0.10 -25.31 8.25
C SER A 713 0.85 -25.82 7.15
N LEU A 714 2.05 -26.27 7.54
CA LEU A 714 3.03 -26.86 6.63
C LEU A 714 2.68 -28.29 6.18
N ARG A 715 1.92 -29.07 6.97
CA ARG A 715 1.36 -30.35 6.52
C ARG A 715 0.32 -30.14 5.43
N ASP A 716 -0.57 -29.17 5.57
CA ASP A 716 -1.64 -28.88 4.60
C ASP A 716 -1.06 -28.44 3.24
N VAL A 717 -0.06 -27.55 3.22
CA VAL A 717 0.66 -27.16 1.99
C VAL A 717 1.34 -28.35 1.32
N VAL A 718 1.94 -29.26 2.10
CA VAL A 718 2.58 -30.47 1.56
C VAL A 718 1.55 -31.48 1.05
N GLU A 719 0.36 -31.56 1.63
CA GLU A 719 -0.75 -32.37 1.10
C GLU A 719 -1.20 -31.86 -0.27
N VAL A 720 -1.42 -30.54 -0.41
CA VAL A 720 -1.75 -29.92 -1.71
C VAL A 720 -0.69 -30.24 -2.77
N ARG A 721 0.59 -30.03 -2.45
CA ARG A 721 1.71 -30.28 -3.37
C ARG A 721 1.83 -31.77 -3.79
N LYS A 722 1.43 -32.69 -2.91
CA LYS A 722 1.37 -34.14 -3.21
C LYS A 722 0.13 -34.53 -4.02
N LYS A 723 -0.99 -33.84 -3.82
CA LYS A 723 -2.27 -34.09 -4.51
C LYS A 723 -2.28 -33.56 -5.95
N TYR A 724 -1.53 -32.48 -6.22
CA TYR A 724 -1.45 -31.80 -7.52
C TYR A 724 0.00 -31.69 -8.04
N PRO A 725 0.70 -32.83 -8.28
CA PRO A 725 2.10 -32.83 -8.70
C PRO A 725 2.33 -32.19 -10.08
N GLU A 726 1.30 -32.02 -10.91
CA GLU A 726 1.38 -31.31 -12.19
C GLU A 726 1.64 -29.80 -12.04
N PHE A 727 1.45 -29.24 -10.83
CA PHE A 727 1.82 -27.87 -10.49
C PHE A 727 3.13 -27.78 -9.67
N VAL A 728 3.94 -28.85 -9.63
CA VAL A 728 5.26 -28.87 -8.96
C VAL A 728 6.32 -29.40 -9.94
N ASP A 729 7.33 -28.59 -10.23
CA ASP A 729 8.48 -29.05 -11.03
C ASP A 729 9.32 -30.05 -10.23
N ALA A 730 9.41 -31.28 -10.76
CA ALA A 730 10.15 -32.38 -10.15
C ALA A 730 11.67 -32.15 -10.08
N SER A 731 12.23 -31.22 -10.86
CA SER A 731 13.68 -30.97 -10.90
C SER A 731 14.15 -29.94 -9.87
N SER A 732 13.45 -28.81 -9.72
CA SER A 732 13.81 -27.75 -8.77
C SER A 732 12.91 -27.66 -7.54
N GLY A 733 11.78 -28.38 -7.52
CA GLY A 733 10.75 -28.30 -6.47
C GLY A 733 9.96 -26.97 -6.46
N CYS A 734 10.16 -26.08 -7.44
CA CYS A 734 9.31 -24.90 -7.61
C CYS A 734 7.85 -25.32 -7.85
N ASP A 735 6.92 -24.49 -7.37
CA ASP A 735 5.56 -24.54 -7.90
C ASP A 735 5.53 -23.93 -9.30
N MET A 736 4.52 -24.33 -10.05
CA MET A 736 4.31 -23.96 -11.44
C MET A 736 2.99 -23.19 -11.55
N VAL A 737 3.02 -22.02 -12.20
CA VAL A 737 1.83 -21.20 -12.47
C VAL A 737 1.57 -21.20 -13.96
N GLN A 738 0.29 -21.27 -14.37
CA GLN A 738 -0.06 -21.17 -15.79
C GLN A 738 0.31 -19.78 -16.32
N VAL A 739 0.96 -19.73 -17.47
CA VAL A 739 1.31 -18.46 -18.13
C VAL A 739 0.03 -17.81 -18.68
N PRO A 740 -0.30 -16.56 -18.30
CA PRO A 740 -1.40 -15.80 -18.89
C PRO A 740 -1.22 -15.59 -20.40
N ASP A 741 -2.31 -15.55 -21.16
CA ASP A 741 -2.27 -15.39 -22.62
C ASP A 741 -1.58 -14.10 -23.07
N GLN A 742 -1.71 -13.02 -22.29
CA GLN A 742 -0.99 -11.75 -22.52
C GLN A 742 0.54 -11.91 -22.43
N LEU A 743 1.03 -12.80 -21.57
CA LEU A 743 2.46 -13.14 -21.51
C LEU A 743 2.85 -14.15 -22.59
N LEU A 744 1.97 -15.08 -22.97
CA LEU A 744 2.24 -16.01 -24.07
C LEU A 744 2.42 -15.30 -25.42
N ALA A 745 1.58 -14.30 -25.71
CA ALA A 745 1.72 -13.47 -26.90
C ALA A 745 3.05 -12.69 -26.97
N ILE A 746 3.66 -12.40 -25.81
CA ILE A 746 4.97 -11.75 -25.70
C ILE A 746 6.08 -12.80 -25.83
N THR A 747 6.04 -13.86 -25.01
CA THR A 747 7.13 -14.86 -24.89
C THR A 747 7.28 -15.74 -26.13
N LEU A 748 6.19 -16.05 -26.84
CA LEU A 748 6.25 -16.87 -28.06
C LEU A 748 6.58 -16.05 -29.33
N GLY A 749 6.76 -14.73 -29.21
CA GLY A 749 7.07 -13.86 -30.33
C GLY A 749 8.53 -13.89 -30.81
N ASN A 750 9.47 -14.44 -30.01
CA ASN A 750 10.91 -14.38 -30.29
C ASN A 750 11.64 -15.69 -29.88
N SER A 751 12.04 -16.49 -30.88
CA SER A 751 13.00 -17.63 -30.81
C SER A 751 12.71 -18.81 -29.86
N ASP A 752 12.73 -20.03 -30.42
CA ASP A 752 12.44 -21.30 -29.70
C ASP A 752 13.53 -21.77 -28.70
N GLU A 753 14.68 -21.09 -28.56
CA GLU A 753 15.88 -21.66 -27.91
C GLU A 753 16.03 -21.38 -26.39
N GLU A 754 15.32 -20.41 -25.81
CA GLU A 754 15.34 -20.13 -24.35
C GLU A 754 13.94 -20.15 -23.71
N SER A 755 13.28 -21.30 -23.71
CA SER A 755 11.99 -21.46 -23.04
C SER A 755 12.10 -21.45 -21.50
N ASP A 756 11.87 -20.27 -20.90
CA ASP A 756 11.63 -20.08 -19.46
C ASP A 756 10.37 -20.80 -18.93
N VAL A 757 9.63 -21.45 -19.82
CA VAL A 757 8.32 -22.07 -19.60
C VAL A 757 8.32 -23.53 -20.03
N THR A 758 7.68 -24.40 -19.25
CA THR A 758 7.49 -25.82 -19.59
C THR A 758 6.08 -26.03 -20.14
N ARG A 759 5.82 -27.12 -20.87
CA ARG A 759 4.45 -27.50 -21.26
C ARG A 759 3.95 -28.66 -20.39
N ASN A 760 2.72 -28.55 -19.90
CA ASN A 760 2.06 -29.64 -19.17
C ASN A 760 1.46 -30.68 -20.14
N ARG A 761 0.92 -31.78 -19.59
CA ARG A 761 0.32 -32.89 -20.39
C ARG A 761 -0.90 -32.50 -21.23
N LYS A 762 -1.49 -31.31 -21.02
CA LYS A 762 -2.60 -30.74 -21.81
C LYS A 762 -2.12 -29.74 -22.87
N GLY A 763 -0.82 -29.43 -22.91
CA GLY A 763 -0.22 -28.47 -23.83
C GLY A 763 -0.07 -27.05 -23.27
N ASN A 764 -0.72 -26.72 -22.13
CA ASN A 764 -0.62 -25.40 -21.51
C ASN A 764 0.81 -25.13 -21.04
N PHE A 765 1.26 -23.89 -21.22
CA PHE A 765 2.55 -23.44 -20.70
C PHE A 765 2.47 -23.13 -19.21
N LEU A 766 3.49 -23.54 -18.47
CA LEU A 766 3.67 -23.32 -17.04
C LEU A 766 5.03 -22.66 -16.76
N LEU A 767 5.06 -21.67 -15.88
CA LEU A 767 6.25 -20.95 -15.44
C LEU A 767 6.65 -21.39 -14.01
N PRO A 768 7.89 -21.82 -13.76
CA PRO A 768 8.38 -22.05 -12.40
C PRO A 768 8.51 -20.72 -11.64
N VAL A 769 7.80 -20.60 -10.51
CA VAL A 769 7.74 -19.38 -9.69
C VAL A 769 8.52 -19.50 -8.39
N ILE A 770 8.94 -18.37 -7.80
CA ILE A 770 9.73 -18.36 -6.57
C ILE A 770 8.91 -18.99 -5.46
N THR A 771 9.43 -20.07 -4.88
CA THR A 771 8.70 -20.97 -3.99
C THR A 771 9.53 -21.22 -2.75
N ARG A 772 8.95 -21.07 -1.54
CA ARG A 772 9.71 -21.16 -0.29
C ARG A 772 10.45 -22.49 -0.19
N LYS A 773 11.73 -22.42 0.18
CA LYS A 773 12.54 -23.62 0.43
C LYS A 773 11.87 -24.57 1.45
N GLU A 774 11.19 -24.06 2.48
CA GLU A 774 10.51 -24.90 3.49
C GLU A 774 9.46 -25.84 2.86
N PHE A 775 8.75 -25.41 1.82
CA PHE A 775 7.82 -26.25 1.06
C PHE A 775 8.56 -27.24 0.14
N LYS A 776 9.66 -26.80 -0.50
CA LYS A 776 10.49 -27.64 -1.36
C LYS A 776 11.05 -28.84 -0.60
N TYR A 777 11.77 -28.59 0.50
CA TYR A 777 12.42 -29.66 1.27
C TYR A 777 11.39 -30.59 1.93
N LYS A 778 10.32 -30.09 2.60
CA LYS A 778 9.25 -30.98 3.12
C LYS A 778 8.50 -31.79 2.03
N THR A 779 8.71 -31.52 0.73
CA THR A 779 8.19 -32.33 -0.39
C THR A 779 9.22 -33.32 -0.95
N LEU A 780 10.51 -32.94 -1.03
CA LEU A 780 11.57 -33.71 -1.70
C LEU A 780 12.45 -34.52 -0.74
N ASP A 781 12.82 -33.94 0.41
CA ASP A 781 13.68 -34.52 1.45
C ASP A 781 13.40 -33.78 2.77
N SER A 782 12.56 -34.36 3.63
CA SER A 782 12.17 -33.77 4.91
C SER A 782 13.33 -33.66 5.89
N ASP A 783 14.27 -34.60 5.80
CA ASP A 783 15.29 -34.87 6.83
C ASP A 783 16.63 -34.20 6.49
N SER A 784 16.71 -33.61 5.29
CA SER A 784 17.81 -32.80 4.80
C SER A 784 18.36 -31.82 5.84
N LYS A 785 19.68 -31.79 6.00
CA LYS A 785 20.35 -30.83 6.90
C LYS A 785 20.19 -29.39 6.41
N ASP A 786 20.02 -29.21 5.09
CA ASP A 786 19.78 -27.92 4.45
C ASP A 786 18.30 -27.50 4.41
N ASN A 787 17.38 -28.36 4.89
CA ASN A 787 15.97 -28.04 5.01
C ASN A 787 15.81 -26.80 5.91
N PRO A 788 15.35 -25.65 5.40
CA PRO A 788 15.29 -24.45 6.20
C PRO A 788 14.11 -24.41 7.14
N TYR A 789 13.25 -25.43 7.22
CA TYR A 789 12.45 -25.57 8.44
C TYR A 789 13.38 -25.75 9.67
N ASN A 790 14.41 -26.60 9.52
CA ASN A 790 15.43 -26.80 10.55
C ASN A 790 16.36 -25.58 10.72
N THR A 791 16.72 -24.86 9.65
CA THR A 791 17.63 -23.70 9.76
C THR A 791 16.94 -22.37 10.05
N VAL A 792 15.65 -22.20 9.74
CA VAL A 792 14.82 -21.07 10.19
C VAL A 792 14.49 -21.23 11.67
N LEU A 793 14.11 -22.42 12.15
CA LEU A 793 13.98 -22.67 13.58
C LEU A 793 15.31 -22.42 14.32
N LYS A 794 16.44 -22.92 13.81
CA LYS A 794 17.77 -22.61 14.37
C LYS A 794 18.16 -21.13 14.24
N GLY A 795 17.71 -20.42 13.21
CA GLY A 795 17.98 -19.00 12.99
C GLY A 795 17.18 -18.10 13.93
N TYR A 796 15.89 -18.41 14.14
CA TYR A 796 15.08 -17.81 15.19
C TYR A 796 15.65 -18.14 16.58
N VAL A 797 16.05 -19.39 16.84
CA VAL A 797 16.70 -19.77 18.11
C VAL A 797 18.06 -19.08 18.29
N SER A 798 18.86 -18.89 17.23
CA SER A 798 20.11 -18.12 17.31
C SER A 798 19.82 -16.68 17.65
N ARG A 799 19.01 -15.97 16.86
CA ARG A 799 18.63 -14.57 17.15
C ARG A 799 18.04 -14.42 18.54
N LYS A 800 17.12 -15.28 18.95
CA LYS A 800 16.55 -15.29 20.31
C LYS A 800 17.63 -15.49 21.38
N ARG A 801 18.68 -16.28 21.11
CA ARG A 801 19.84 -16.44 21.98
C ARG A 801 20.73 -15.20 21.98
N ASP A 802 21.04 -14.66 20.81
CA ASP A 802 21.93 -13.51 20.59
C ASP A 802 21.31 -12.21 21.16
N GLU A 803 19.99 -12.02 20.98
CA GLU A 803 19.18 -10.92 21.53
C GLU A 803 18.96 -11.09 23.03
N THR A 804 18.72 -12.32 23.54
CA THR A 804 18.67 -12.56 24.99
C THR A 804 20.04 -12.34 25.63
N ILE A 805 21.13 -12.73 24.97
CA ILE A 805 22.51 -12.47 25.42
C ILE A 805 22.79 -10.96 25.38
N ALA A 806 22.40 -10.24 24.34
CA ALA A 806 22.55 -8.78 24.27
C ALA A 806 21.77 -8.08 25.39
N TYR A 807 20.50 -8.43 25.60
CA TYR A 807 19.64 -7.89 26.64
C TYR A 807 20.12 -8.24 28.07
N MET A 808 20.60 -9.47 28.29
CA MET A 808 21.22 -9.87 29.56
C MET A 808 22.56 -9.16 29.77
N ASN A 809 23.39 -9.01 28.74
CA ASN A 809 24.66 -8.27 28.83
C ASN A 809 24.43 -6.79 29.12
N GLU A 810 23.43 -6.16 28.47
CA GLU A 810 23.03 -4.79 28.74
C GLU A 810 22.52 -4.64 30.19
N ARG A 811 21.59 -5.50 30.64
CA ARG A 811 21.13 -5.52 32.04
C ARG A 811 22.27 -5.78 33.04
N HIS A 812 23.21 -6.67 32.74
CA HIS A 812 24.39 -6.92 33.57
C HIS A 812 25.33 -5.71 33.58
N PHE A 813 25.48 -4.99 32.47
CA PHE A 813 26.24 -3.75 32.39
C PHE A 813 25.56 -2.62 33.19
N THR A 814 24.24 -2.42 33.06
CA THR A 814 23.49 -1.44 33.85
C THR A 814 23.55 -1.76 35.34
N ALA A 815 23.33 -3.01 35.74
CA ALA A 815 23.42 -3.45 37.13
C ALA A 815 24.84 -3.31 37.70
N SER A 816 25.88 -3.61 36.90
CA SER A 816 27.28 -3.39 37.27
C SER A 816 27.58 -1.90 37.47
N THR A 817 27.07 -1.04 36.57
CA THR A 817 27.26 0.41 36.62
C THR A 817 26.54 1.05 37.82
N ILE A 818 25.31 0.60 38.12
CA ILE A 818 24.57 1.01 39.33
C ILE A 818 25.32 0.58 40.59
N ASN A 819 25.88 -0.64 40.61
CA ASN A 819 26.65 -1.15 41.75
C ASN A 819 27.98 -0.40 41.96
N GLU A 820 28.75 -0.11 40.90
CA GLU A 820 29.96 0.72 41.00
C GLU A 820 29.59 2.15 41.44
N GLY A 821 28.51 2.72 40.92
CA GLY A 821 27.96 4.01 41.35
C GLY A 821 27.62 4.05 42.85
N ALA A 822 26.90 3.05 43.35
CA ALA A 822 26.58 2.89 44.77
C ALA A 822 27.85 2.76 45.61
N LEU A 823 28.80 1.90 45.22
CA LEU A 823 30.10 1.75 45.87
C LEU A 823 30.93 3.04 45.82
N ARG A 824 30.80 3.86 44.77
CA ARG A 824 31.51 5.14 44.63
C ARG A 824 30.93 6.20 45.56
N HIS A 825 29.60 6.24 45.68
CA HIS A 825 28.90 7.08 46.65
C HIS A 825 29.16 6.65 48.10
N GLU A 826 29.25 5.34 48.37
CA GLU A 826 29.63 4.82 49.69
C GLU A 826 31.09 5.18 50.03
N ARG A 827 32.02 5.00 49.08
CA ARG A 827 33.42 5.44 49.22
C ARG A 827 33.48 6.95 49.52
N GLN A 828 32.72 7.78 48.80
CA GLN A 828 32.65 9.23 49.07
C GLN A 828 32.09 9.55 50.47
N GLN A 829 31.02 8.89 50.92
CA GLN A 829 30.50 9.08 52.28
C GLN A 829 31.48 8.62 53.38
N ARG A 830 32.17 7.48 53.19
CA ARG A 830 33.23 7.02 54.11
C ARG A 830 34.39 8.03 54.18
N THR A 831 34.76 8.67 53.07
CA THR A 831 35.78 9.72 53.03
C THR A 831 35.31 11.03 53.67
N SER A 832 34.08 11.48 53.39
CA SER A 832 33.52 12.70 54.00
C SER A 832 33.47 12.58 55.53
N ARG A 833 32.95 11.45 56.04
CA ARG A 833 32.94 11.16 57.48
C ARG A 833 34.33 11.08 58.10
N LEU A 834 35.35 10.60 57.39
CA LEU A 834 36.74 10.64 57.85
C LEU A 834 37.27 12.08 57.97
N MET A 835 36.95 12.96 57.01
CA MET A 835 37.30 14.39 57.05
C MET A 835 36.53 15.13 58.15
N GLU A 836 35.31 14.72 58.46
CA GLU A 836 34.42 15.28 59.49
C GLU A 836 34.66 14.68 60.89
N GLY A 837 35.56 13.69 61.05
CA GLY A 837 35.83 13.01 62.31
C GLY A 837 34.70 12.08 62.82
N LEU A 838 33.73 11.75 61.96
CA LEU A 838 32.55 10.96 62.31
C LEU A 838 32.79 9.44 62.22
N PRO A 839 32.14 8.63 63.07
CA PRO A 839 32.30 7.18 63.07
C PRO A 839 31.83 6.52 61.76
N GLN A 840 32.59 5.51 61.32
CA GLN A 840 32.28 4.69 60.14
C GLN A 840 30.94 3.94 60.32
N PRO A 841 30.10 3.84 59.27
CA PRO A 841 28.92 2.98 59.31
C PRO A 841 29.31 1.50 59.42
N LYS A 842 28.49 0.70 60.10
CA LYS A 842 28.64 -0.77 60.13
C LYS A 842 28.32 -1.36 58.76
N GLU A 843 29.11 -2.33 58.30
CA GLU A 843 28.83 -3.00 57.02
C GLU A 843 27.53 -3.82 57.08
N PRO A 844 26.68 -3.79 56.04
CA PRO A 844 25.51 -4.66 55.95
C PRO A 844 25.93 -6.12 55.76
N GLN A 845 25.33 -7.04 56.54
CA GLN A 845 25.79 -8.44 56.61
C GLN A 845 25.50 -9.30 55.36
N ASN A 846 24.72 -8.81 54.38
CA ASN A 846 24.39 -9.54 53.16
C ASN A 846 25.18 -9.02 51.94
N LYS A 847 26.38 -9.56 51.74
CA LYS A 847 27.12 -9.40 50.47
C LYS A 847 26.65 -10.48 49.48
N SER A 848 25.95 -10.06 48.42
CA SER A 848 25.59 -10.93 47.29
C SER A 848 26.84 -11.57 46.68
N ARG A 849 26.73 -12.83 46.25
CA ARG A 849 27.88 -13.60 45.72
C ARG A 849 28.56 -12.88 44.56
N ARG A 850 29.90 -12.89 44.54
CA ARG A 850 30.71 -12.50 43.37
C ARG A 850 30.30 -13.32 42.15
N THR A 851 30.24 -12.69 40.99
CA THR A 851 30.19 -13.39 39.70
C THR A 851 31.39 -14.35 39.56
N PRO A 852 31.20 -15.56 39.01
CA PRO A 852 32.31 -16.45 38.68
C PRO A 852 33.26 -15.76 37.69
N ARG A 853 34.57 -15.99 37.84
CA ARG A 853 35.61 -15.28 37.08
C ARG A 853 36.12 -16.03 35.85
N GLN A 854 35.46 -17.13 35.48
CA GLN A 854 35.76 -17.97 34.32
C GLN A 854 34.44 -18.50 33.75
N ASP A 855 34.13 -18.09 32.52
CA ASP A 855 33.16 -18.75 31.65
C ASP A 855 33.96 -19.40 30.50
N PRO A 856 33.87 -20.73 30.28
CA PRO A 856 34.55 -21.39 29.17
C PRO A 856 34.12 -20.91 27.77
N PHE A 857 32.97 -20.23 27.64
CA PHE A 857 32.38 -19.86 26.35
C PHE A 857 32.81 -18.50 25.82
N THR A 858 33.60 -17.71 26.54
CA THR A 858 34.28 -16.51 25.99
C THR A 858 35.48 -16.86 25.11
N VAL A 859 35.23 -17.58 24.01
CA VAL A 859 36.13 -17.69 22.86
C VAL A 859 35.43 -17.04 21.67
N VAL A 860 35.85 -15.82 21.33
CA VAL A 860 35.39 -15.13 20.11
C VAL A 860 36.29 -15.58 18.95
N PRO A 861 35.79 -16.29 17.93
CA PRO A 861 36.57 -16.59 16.74
C PRO A 861 36.73 -15.32 15.89
N PRO A 862 37.92 -15.02 15.36
CA PRO A 862 38.10 -13.86 14.50
C PRO A 862 37.46 -14.07 13.12
N ALA A 863 36.67 -13.07 12.71
CA ALA A 863 36.27 -12.72 11.34
C ALA A 863 35.77 -13.83 10.37
N PHE A 864 34.47 -13.77 10.06
CA PHE A 864 33.94 -14.17 8.75
C PHE A 864 32.96 -13.11 8.20
N PHE A 865 33.47 -11.89 8.00
CA PHE A 865 32.82 -10.88 7.15
C PHE A 865 33.24 -11.13 5.69
N HIS A 866 32.47 -11.92 4.94
CA HIS A 866 32.39 -11.87 3.47
C HIS A 866 31.23 -12.73 2.95
N LEU A 867 30.83 -12.51 1.68
CA LEU A 867 29.72 -13.15 0.95
C LEU A 867 28.30 -12.62 1.28
N ALA A 868 28.11 -11.32 1.01
CA ALA A 868 26.85 -10.81 0.48
C ALA A 868 27.16 -9.99 -0.79
N ASN A 869 26.77 -10.54 -1.95
CA ASN A 869 26.67 -9.91 -3.28
C ASN A 869 25.45 -10.56 -3.95
#